data_AF-A0AAE4C4L9-F1
#
_entry.id   AF-A0AAE4C4L9-F1
#
_cell.length_a   1.000
_cell.length_b   1.000
_cell.length_c   1.000
_cell.angle_alpha   90.00
_cell.angle_beta   90.00
_cell.angle_gamma   90.00
#
_symmetry.space_group_name_H-M   'P 1'
#
loop_
_entity.id
_entity.type
_entity.pdbx_description
1 polymer ?
#
loop_
_entity_poly.entity_id
_entity_poly.type
_entity_poly.pdbx_seq_one_letter_code
_entity_poly.pdbx_strand_id
1 'polypeptide(L)'
;MFKPEENFPKKGIDSPHKDILSKVKESVDISDPKKMVSEVKNFTHSGNQLLNKTILPNTPSIVEEKLWVKQPTSKIFNAQNIPENAIAGINRVVKLEIFIEGKEIKFFKHFKLNQSAVKHHQFDLTLAHDTLGSTENHNLEQAQSFLGKRITIVFKYKDVDNGPERNFVGVITEVGFEQDKGSLGNIILTGYSPTILLDSAPHTQSFGGKQEISLNNVADQVIKEGLGTSRFDIRVDAQYGNVSYSSQYNETHYNYLARIAEAYGEQFFYDGEVLHFGKLPPQEKPIKLTYGSNVADVKIKMKAQHVNPSFYGYNSSKNEKLTAGNSKINHTSDIAKRAYEISEKTFITPSLSIAPIKASKIMDIDASQKGAAGSNSVDVFTTSGSTSVPFLYPGCTADIEMRKPDTNETSYFTKLMMTEVRHEVDARGHYTGFFDAIAADTGFMPRPEFHYPKAEPQFAKVISNTDPLNQGRVQVQFDWQNGPDTTEFVRVMTPDGGSSDKVSKNRGFMAIPEVDDQIMVNFVHQHPDRPFVMGGMFHGGAGGGGGQGNNVKSLSSKSGHIISLDDGGGITIKDKTGGNTITVDGKDTISGVASKKISLNNGKSSIVIEDETITIHAKNIKITGDTIISMGSGKAGVELSSEANVAAVSGVTVTASGSKEVQVTGKETSISGSKVSMNGEGETIITGGLVKLNS
;
A
#
# COMPACT_ATOMS: atom_id res chain seq x y z
N MET A 1 -34.29 -21.86 -26.61
CA MET A 1 -35.63 -22.27 -27.11
C MET A 1 -35.91 -23.67 -26.56
N PHE A 2 -37.09 -23.83 -25.97
CA PHE A 2 -37.50 -24.85 -25.00
C PHE A 2 -37.63 -26.28 -25.55
N LYS A 3 -37.41 -27.30 -24.69
CA LYS A 3 -38.48 -28.22 -24.24
C LYS A 3 -38.10 -28.99 -22.95
N PRO A 4 -39.08 -29.44 -22.14
CA PRO A 4 -38.94 -29.79 -20.72
C PRO A 4 -39.12 -31.29 -20.41
N GLU A 5 -38.75 -31.71 -19.20
CA GLU A 5 -39.26 -32.93 -18.56
C GLU A 5 -39.69 -32.64 -17.11
N GLU A 6 -40.88 -33.13 -16.76
CA GLU A 6 -41.54 -33.11 -15.46
C GLU A 6 -41.36 -34.45 -14.70
N ASN A 7 -41.74 -34.41 -13.42
CA ASN A 7 -42.28 -35.48 -12.54
C ASN A 7 -41.28 -36.27 -11.67
N PHE A 8 -41.42 -36.46 -10.34
CA PHE A 8 -42.44 -36.27 -9.26
C PHE A 8 -41.70 -36.55 -7.90
N PRO A 9 -42.29 -36.60 -6.66
CA PRO A 9 -43.51 -36.01 -6.06
C PRO A 9 -43.31 -35.35 -4.66
N LYS A 10 -44.39 -34.71 -4.13
CA LYS A 10 -44.55 -34.11 -2.79
C LYS A 10 -45.01 -35.10 -1.70
N LYS A 11 -44.62 -34.84 -0.43
CA LYS A 11 -45.32 -35.07 0.86
C LYS A 11 -44.63 -34.13 1.89
N GLY A 12 -45.21 -33.47 2.88
CA GLY A 12 -46.50 -33.44 3.58
C GLY A 12 -46.18 -32.83 4.96
N ILE A 13 -46.91 -31.80 5.38
CA ILE A 13 -46.74 -31.07 6.65
C ILE A 13 -47.40 -31.86 7.79
N ASP A 14 -46.78 -31.93 8.97
CA ASP A 14 -47.49 -31.97 10.26
C ASP A 14 -46.55 -31.65 11.45
N SER A 15 -47.06 -30.80 12.37
CA SER A 15 -46.47 -30.48 13.70
C SER A 15 -46.97 -31.46 14.77
N PRO A 16 -46.33 -31.49 15.96
CA PRO A 16 -47.08 -30.97 17.11
C PRO A 16 -46.24 -30.27 18.20
N HIS A 17 -46.84 -29.24 18.81
CA HIS A 17 -46.49 -28.68 20.12
C HIS A 17 -47.28 -29.38 21.24
N LYS A 18 -46.64 -29.67 22.38
CA LYS A 18 -47.12 -29.61 23.78
C LYS A 18 -45.95 -30.06 24.68
N ASP A 19 -45.41 -29.30 25.63
CA ASP A 19 -46.00 -28.70 26.85
C ASP A 19 -45.32 -29.35 28.06
N ILE A 20 -44.29 -28.73 28.65
CA ILE A 20 -43.90 -28.92 30.06
C ILE A 20 -43.36 -27.59 30.60
N LEU A 21 -44.27 -26.81 31.18
CA LEU A 21 -43.99 -25.77 32.16
C LEU A 21 -44.44 -26.31 33.53
N SER A 22 -43.51 -26.69 34.42
CA SER A 22 -43.76 -26.68 35.88
C SER A 22 -42.46 -26.87 36.68
N LYS A 23 -42.36 -26.12 37.80
CA LYS A 23 -41.25 -25.98 38.77
C LYS A 23 -40.20 -24.95 38.31
N VAL A 24 -40.00 -23.78 38.94
CA VAL A 24 -40.23 -23.32 40.31
C VAL A 24 -40.46 -21.79 40.28
N LYS A 25 -41.47 -21.31 41.00
CA LYS A 25 -41.56 -19.93 41.51
C LYS A 25 -41.06 -19.97 42.96
N GLU A 26 -40.18 -19.05 43.36
CA GLU A 26 -40.39 -18.17 44.52
C GLU A 26 -39.27 -17.12 44.69
N SER A 27 -39.73 -15.86 44.83
CA SER A 27 -39.14 -14.68 45.49
C SER A 27 -37.67 -14.30 45.22
N VAL A 28 -37.41 -13.11 44.66
CA VAL A 28 -37.04 -11.89 45.41
C VAL A 28 -37.08 -10.67 44.47
N ASP A 29 -37.86 -9.69 44.93
CA ASP A 29 -37.84 -8.22 44.80
C ASP A 29 -37.14 -7.47 43.65
N ILE A 30 -37.83 -6.40 43.23
CA ILE A 30 -37.50 -5.48 42.14
C ILE A 30 -36.71 -4.30 42.71
N SER A 31 -35.50 -4.03 42.20
CA SER A 31 -34.98 -2.64 42.13
C SER A 31 -33.86 -2.47 41.09
N ASP A 32 -34.10 -1.53 40.17
CA ASP A 32 -33.15 -0.73 39.37
C ASP A 32 -32.69 -1.24 37.96
N PRO A 33 -33.25 -0.70 36.85
CA PRO A 33 -32.92 -1.10 35.47
C PRO A 33 -31.71 -0.34 34.86
N LYS A 34 -30.69 0.03 35.65
CA LYS A 34 -29.47 0.68 35.14
C LYS A 34 -28.18 -0.17 35.21
N LYS A 35 -28.29 -1.46 35.51
CA LYS A 35 -27.15 -2.39 35.55
C LYS A 35 -27.21 -3.59 34.57
N MET A 36 -28.05 -3.54 33.53
CA MET A 36 -28.16 -4.59 32.51
C MET A 36 -27.66 -4.20 31.11
N VAL A 37 -26.62 -3.39 31.00
CA VAL A 37 -25.96 -3.10 29.70
C VAL A 37 -24.47 -3.50 29.68
N SER A 38 -23.91 -3.99 30.79
CA SER A 38 -22.48 -4.30 30.89
C SER A 38 -22.09 -5.79 30.96
N GLU A 39 -23.04 -6.74 31.05
CA GLU A 39 -22.70 -8.17 31.29
C GLU A 39 -23.29 -9.19 30.29
N VAL A 40 -23.75 -8.76 29.11
CA VAL A 40 -24.18 -9.70 28.03
C VAL A 40 -23.20 -9.71 26.84
N LYS A 41 -22.00 -9.13 26.97
CA LYS A 41 -20.98 -9.11 25.91
C LYS A 41 -19.90 -10.18 25.99
N ASN A 42 -19.94 -11.07 26.98
CA ASN A 42 -19.01 -12.20 27.08
C ASN A 42 -19.80 -13.51 27.01
N PHE A 43 -19.35 -14.43 26.15
CA PHE A 43 -19.96 -15.70 25.76
C PHE A 43 -20.91 -15.65 24.55
N THR A 44 -20.31 -15.60 23.36
CA THR A 44 -20.59 -16.56 22.28
C THR A 44 -19.47 -16.48 21.25
N HIS A 45 -18.49 -17.38 21.41
CA HIS A 45 -17.43 -17.63 20.44
C HIS A 45 -17.46 -19.13 20.13
N SER A 46 -18.17 -19.54 19.07
CA SER A 46 -17.91 -20.79 18.35
C SER A 46 -18.91 -20.95 17.20
N GLY A 47 -18.43 -20.83 15.96
CA GLY A 47 -19.13 -21.24 14.74
C GLY A 47 -19.37 -20.13 13.73
N ASN A 48 -18.68 -20.23 12.58
CA ASN A 48 -18.78 -19.41 11.35
C ASN A 48 -17.96 -18.12 11.29
N GLN A 49 -16.65 -18.26 11.04
CA GLN A 49 -15.81 -17.21 10.45
C GLN A 49 -15.53 -17.53 8.97
N LEU A 50 -16.31 -16.93 8.08
CA LEU A 50 -15.93 -16.65 6.69
C LEU A 50 -16.30 -15.19 6.41
N LEU A 51 -15.28 -14.37 6.15
CA LEU A 51 -15.34 -13.02 5.57
C LEU A 51 -16.16 -11.96 6.35
N ASN A 52 -15.56 -11.37 7.38
CA ASN A 52 -15.84 -9.98 7.73
C ASN A 52 -14.50 -9.23 7.85
N LYS A 53 -14.20 -8.38 6.85
CA LYS A 53 -13.16 -7.36 6.97
C LYS A 53 -13.69 -6.32 7.96
N THR A 54 -13.20 -6.33 9.19
CA THR A 54 -13.45 -5.23 10.13
C THR A 54 -12.70 -4.00 9.60
N ILE A 55 -13.42 -3.10 8.94
CA ILE A 55 -12.85 -1.81 8.52
C ILE A 55 -12.51 -1.04 9.80
N LEU A 56 -11.25 -0.66 9.97
CA LEU A 56 -10.85 0.21 11.08
C LEU A 56 -11.55 1.57 10.91
N PRO A 57 -12.28 2.06 11.93
CA PRO A 57 -13.00 3.32 11.83
C PRO A 57 -12.02 4.49 11.71
N ASN A 58 -12.36 5.46 10.87
CA ASN A 58 -11.61 6.72 10.75
C ASN A 58 -12.07 7.73 11.80
N THR A 59 -11.91 7.39 13.08
CA THR A 59 -12.24 8.31 14.18
C THR A 59 -11.11 9.31 14.39
N PRO A 60 -11.42 10.60 14.59
CA PRO A 60 -10.40 11.59 14.92
C PRO A 60 -9.76 11.23 16.27
N SER A 61 -8.44 11.41 16.36
CA SER A 61 -7.69 11.29 17.61
C SER A 61 -7.43 12.71 18.10
N ILE A 62 -8.20 13.12 19.11
CA ILE A 62 -8.05 14.41 19.78
C ILE A 62 -7.72 14.09 21.24
N VAL A 63 -6.58 14.58 21.70
CA VAL A 63 -6.19 14.41 23.10
C VAL A 63 -7.08 15.32 23.95
N GLU A 64 -8.08 14.73 24.64
CA GLU A 64 -8.98 15.46 25.54
C GLU A 64 -8.41 15.60 26.97
N GLU A 65 -7.45 14.75 27.35
CA GLU A 65 -6.73 14.84 28.62
C GLU A 65 -5.44 15.66 28.48
N LYS A 66 -5.42 16.86 29.07
CA LYS A 66 -4.28 17.78 29.00
C LYS A 66 -3.01 17.14 29.57
N LEU A 67 -1.95 17.15 28.77
CA LEU A 67 -0.69 16.45 29.04
C LEU A 67 0.19 17.06 30.14
N TRP A 68 -0.24 18.18 30.74
CA TRP A 68 0.46 18.83 31.85
C TRP A 68 -0.50 19.37 32.91
N VAL A 69 -0.92 18.52 33.85
CA VAL A 69 -1.87 18.86 34.93
C VAL A 69 -1.40 20.01 35.85
N LYS A 70 -0.12 20.43 35.75
CA LYS A 70 0.49 21.47 36.59
C LYS A 70 1.11 22.65 35.84
N GLN A 71 1.10 22.67 34.50
CA GLN A 71 1.71 23.77 33.73
C GLN A 71 0.65 24.65 33.06
N PRO A 72 0.93 25.93 32.81
CA PRO A 72 0.00 26.81 32.11
C PRO A 72 -0.28 26.29 30.69
N THR A 73 -1.55 26.22 30.30
CA THR A 73 -1.99 26.04 28.90
C THR A 73 -2.62 27.34 28.42
N SER A 74 -2.58 27.62 27.11
CA SER A 74 -3.19 28.87 26.61
C SER A 74 -4.68 28.91 26.96
N LYS A 75 -5.19 30.08 27.35
CA LYS A 75 -6.63 30.33 27.34
C LYS A 75 -7.09 30.35 25.87
N ILE A 76 -7.72 29.27 25.44
CA ILE A 76 -8.17 28.98 24.06
C ILE A 76 -9.04 30.10 23.44
N PHE A 77 -9.55 31.04 24.24
CA PHE A 77 -10.38 32.15 23.75
C PHE A 77 -10.01 33.47 24.44
N ASN A 78 -9.03 34.19 23.89
CA ASN A 78 -8.64 35.50 24.42
C ASN A 78 -8.41 36.59 23.36
N ALA A 79 -8.72 36.31 22.09
CA ALA A 79 -8.63 37.30 21.02
C ALA A 79 -9.44 38.59 21.32
N GLN A 80 -10.52 38.50 22.11
CA GLN A 80 -11.30 39.66 22.58
C GLN A 80 -10.61 40.45 23.70
N ASN A 81 -9.78 39.79 24.52
CA ASN A 81 -9.03 40.46 25.59
C ASN A 81 -7.92 41.35 25.00
N ILE A 82 -7.45 41.07 23.78
CA ILE A 82 -6.44 41.88 23.08
C ILE A 82 -6.93 43.32 22.85
N PRO A 83 -8.06 43.58 22.17
CA PRO A 83 -8.58 44.93 22.00
C PRO A 83 -9.07 45.56 23.31
N GLU A 84 -9.65 44.79 24.24
CA GLU A 84 -10.07 45.31 25.56
C GLU A 84 -8.89 45.87 26.37
N ASN A 85 -7.69 45.31 26.14
CA ASN A 85 -6.47 45.79 26.77
C ASN A 85 -5.64 46.74 25.89
N ALA A 86 -6.08 47.07 24.68
CA ALA A 86 -5.36 48.01 23.82
C ALA A 86 -5.58 49.46 24.31
N ILE A 87 -4.50 50.17 24.64
CA ILE A 87 -4.55 51.59 25.00
C ILE A 87 -3.86 52.39 23.89
N ALA A 88 -4.59 53.32 23.27
CA ALA A 88 -4.08 54.13 22.19
C ALA A 88 -2.81 54.90 22.61
N GLY A 89 -1.74 54.77 21.82
CA GLY A 89 -0.45 55.44 22.07
C GLY A 89 0.44 54.78 23.13
N ILE A 90 0.01 53.68 23.75
CA ILE A 90 0.81 52.95 24.75
C ILE A 90 1.13 51.54 24.24
N ASN A 91 2.40 51.26 23.99
CA ASN A 91 2.87 49.89 23.82
C ASN A 91 2.99 49.24 25.20
N ARG A 92 2.18 48.20 25.45
CA ARG A 92 2.25 47.45 26.71
C ARG A 92 3.55 46.67 26.76
N VAL A 93 4.16 46.68 27.94
CA VAL A 93 5.31 45.85 28.27
C VAL A 93 4.87 44.40 28.33
N VAL A 94 5.62 43.52 27.67
CA VAL A 94 5.38 42.07 27.67
C VAL A 94 6.10 41.44 28.85
N LYS A 95 5.41 40.58 29.59
CA LYS A 95 5.96 39.69 30.59
C LYS A 95 6.04 38.28 29.98
N LEU A 96 7.22 37.68 30.02
CA LEU A 96 7.39 36.26 29.73
C LEU A 96 7.43 35.48 31.05
N GLU A 97 6.58 34.48 31.19
CA GLU A 97 6.72 33.47 32.24
C GLU A 97 7.31 32.21 31.62
N ILE A 98 8.48 31.81 32.11
CA ILE A 98 9.29 30.76 31.52
C ILE A 98 9.31 29.58 32.48
N PHE A 99 8.93 28.41 32.00
CA PHE A 99 8.92 27.18 32.77
C PHE A 99 9.74 26.11 32.05
N ILE A 100 10.71 25.50 32.74
CA ILE A 100 11.46 24.33 32.25
C ILE A 100 11.08 23.15 33.15
N GLU A 101 10.38 22.16 32.59
CA GLU A 101 9.80 21.03 33.36
C GLU A 101 9.02 21.48 34.61
N GLY A 102 8.35 22.64 34.53
CA GLY A 102 7.54 23.20 35.61
C GLY A 102 8.31 24.05 36.61
N LYS A 103 9.64 24.12 36.52
CA LYS A 103 10.46 25.07 37.28
C LYS A 103 10.44 26.44 36.61
N GLU A 104 10.01 27.45 37.35
CA GLU A 104 9.97 28.84 36.89
C GLU A 104 11.39 29.43 36.76
N ILE A 105 11.68 30.07 35.63
CA ILE A 105 12.87 30.88 35.39
C ILE A 105 12.47 32.35 35.54
N LYS A 106 12.89 32.96 36.65
CA LYS A 106 12.40 34.29 37.07
C LYS A 106 12.94 35.45 36.23
N PHE A 107 14.16 35.31 35.71
CA PHE A 107 14.87 36.39 35.03
C PHE A 107 15.49 35.88 33.73
N PHE A 108 15.34 36.67 32.67
CA PHE A 108 15.98 36.43 31.38
C PHE A 108 16.54 37.75 30.85
N LYS A 109 17.54 37.68 29.97
CA LYS A 109 18.13 38.85 29.29
C LYS A 109 17.42 39.14 27.96
N HIS A 110 17.17 38.10 27.19
CA HIS A 110 16.61 38.20 25.85
C HIS A 110 15.94 36.88 25.46
N PHE A 111 14.83 36.96 24.73
CA PHE A 111 14.16 35.82 24.16
C PHE A 111 13.80 36.09 22.70
N LYS A 112 14.13 35.13 21.84
CA LYS A 112 13.76 35.12 20.43
C LYS A 112 13.01 33.84 20.11
N LEU A 113 11.95 33.94 19.32
CA LEU A 113 11.17 32.81 18.84
C LEU A 113 10.77 33.03 17.38
N ASN A 114 11.17 32.11 16.50
CA ASN A 114 10.75 32.05 15.10
C ASN A 114 9.80 30.87 14.93
N GLN A 115 8.56 31.14 14.56
CA GLN A 115 7.53 30.14 14.29
C GLN A 115 7.21 30.11 12.79
N SER A 116 6.98 28.92 12.25
CA SER A 116 6.71 28.70 10.83
C SER A 116 5.72 27.55 10.67
N ALA A 117 4.75 27.72 9.78
CA ALA A 117 3.84 26.65 9.38
C ALA A 117 4.53 25.57 8.52
N VAL A 118 5.67 25.89 7.92
CA VAL A 118 6.37 25.06 6.92
C VAL A 118 7.58 24.32 7.51
N LYS A 119 8.18 24.89 8.57
CA LYS A 119 9.44 24.42 9.16
C LYS A 119 9.31 24.26 10.68
N HIS A 120 10.30 23.63 11.30
CA HIS A 120 10.41 23.62 12.76
C HIS A 120 10.50 25.05 13.30
N HIS A 121 9.82 25.30 14.42
CA HIS A 121 10.00 26.55 15.15
C HIS A 121 11.38 26.51 15.82
N GLN A 122 12.00 27.66 16.01
CA GLN A 122 13.29 27.80 16.68
C GLN A 122 13.19 28.90 17.73
N PHE A 123 13.79 28.68 18.90
CA PHE A 123 13.88 29.70 19.94
C PHE A 123 15.29 29.80 20.52
N ASP A 124 15.61 30.99 21.03
CA ASP A 124 16.84 31.31 21.75
C ASP A 124 16.46 32.06 23.02
N LEU A 125 16.91 31.55 24.17
CA LEU A 125 16.70 32.16 25.48
C LEU A 125 18.03 32.46 26.14
N THR A 126 18.33 33.74 26.31
CA THR A 126 19.55 34.22 26.97
C THR A 126 19.27 34.49 28.44
N LEU A 127 20.02 33.85 29.34
CA LEU A 127 19.98 34.05 30.78
C LEU A 127 21.28 34.67 31.28
N ALA A 128 21.23 35.38 32.40
CA ALA A 128 22.43 35.83 33.08
C ALA A 128 23.12 34.65 33.78
N HIS A 129 24.45 34.73 33.97
CA HIS A 129 25.23 33.74 34.70
C HIS A 129 24.68 33.37 36.09
N ASP A 130 23.97 34.26 36.78
CA ASP A 130 23.43 34.06 38.14
C ASP A 130 21.92 33.73 38.17
N THR A 131 21.25 33.66 37.01
CA THR A 131 19.79 33.44 36.91
C THR A 131 19.32 32.17 37.62
N LEU A 132 20.15 31.12 37.67
CA LEU A 132 19.78 29.80 38.22
C LEU A 132 19.98 29.70 39.74
N GLY A 133 20.41 30.78 40.41
CA GLY A 133 20.58 30.88 41.86
C GLY A 133 22.03 30.75 42.33
N SER A 134 22.89 30.06 41.56
CA SER A 134 24.35 30.13 41.69
C SER A 134 24.95 30.70 40.41
N THR A 135 26.16 31.27 40.52
CA THR A 135 26.92 31.70 39.35
C THR A 135 27.32 30.48 38.51
N GLU A 136 26.76 30.39 37.31
CA GLU A 136 27.18 29.48 36.25
C GLU A 136 28.41 30.05 35.52
N ASN A 137 29.28 29.17 35.08
CA ASN A 137 30.43 29.48 34.23
C ASN A 137 30.41 28.58 33.00
N HIS A 138 31.54 28.49 32.28
CA HIS A 138 31.65 27.63 31.09
C HIS A 138 31.42 26.13 31.35
N ASN A 139 31.37 25.69 32.61
CA ASN A 139 31.00 24.32 32.97
C ASN A 139 29.49 24.06 32.92
N LEU A 140 28.64 25.09 33.00
CA LEU A 140 27.16 24.97 32.89
C LEU A 140 26.53 23.95 33.85
N GLU A 141 27.04 23.80 35.08
CA GLU A 141 26.68 22.69 35.99
C GLU A 141 25.17 22.53 36.21
N GLN A 142 24.43 23.62 36.43
CA GLN A 142 22.97 23.55 36.52
C GLN A 142 22.31 23.54 35.15
N ALA A 143 22.79 24.36 34.22
CA ALA A 143 22.16 24.54 32.92
C ALA A 143 22.16 23.26 32.07
N GLN A 144 23.16 22.38 32.23
CA GLN A 144 23.21 21.05 31.59
C GLN A 144 21.94 20.22 31.82
N SER A 145 21.31 20.35 32.99
CA SER A 145 20.10 19.62 33.34
C SER A 145 18.87 19.98 32.50
N PHE A 146 18.93 21.09 31.76
CA PHE A 146 17.87 21.56 30.87
C PHE A 146 17.95 20.96 29.47
N LEU A 147 19.07 20.34 29.08
CA LEU A 147 19.18 19.71 27.76
C LEU A 147 18.14 18.59 27.58
N GLY A 148 17.41 18.61 26.47
CA GLY A 148 16.33 17.67 26.15
C GLY A 148 15.03 17.87 26.94
N LYS A 149 14.95 18.92 27.76
CA LYS A 149 13.77 19.22 28.58
C LYS A 149 12.73 20.05 27.84
N ARG A 150 11.47 19.89 28.24
CA ARG A 150 10.36 20.70 27.74
C ARG A 150 10.42 22.09 28.36
N ILE A 151 10.31 23.10 27.52
CA ILE A 151 10.17 24.51 27.91
C ILE A 151 8.77 25.01 27.54
N THR A 152 8.18 25.84 28.40
CA THR A 152 6.94 26.56 28.15
C THR A 152 7.18 28.04 28.38
N ILE A 153 6.86 28.85 27.37
CA ILE A 153 6.97 30.30 27.39
C ILE A 153 5.56 30.86 27.31
N VAL A 154 5.15 31.62 28.32
CA VAL A 154 3.84 32.25 28.38
C VAL A 154 4.02 33.74 28.12
N PHE A 155 3.50 34.22 27.00
CA PHE A 155 3.43 35.64 26.66
C PHE A 155 2.23 36.26 27.35
N LYS A 156 2.44 37.34 28.12
CA LYS A 156 1.40 38.12 28.81
C LYS A 156 1.71 39.61 28.75
N TYR A 157 0.72 40.46 28.96
CA TYR A 157 0.98 41.86 29.31
C TYR A 157 1.34 41.99 30.79
N LYS A 158 2.35 42.81 31.08
CA LYS A 158 2.79 43.10 32.45
C LYS A 158 1.71 43.90 33.20
N ASP A 159 1.48 43.54 34.46
CA ASP A 159 0.55 44.22 35.39
C ASP A 159 -0.91 44.29 34.88
N VAL A 160 -1.33 43.29 34.10
CA VAL A 160 -2.71 43.14 33.61
C VAL A 160 -3.29 41.83 34.12
N ASP A 161 -4.09 41.92 35.17
CA ASP A 161 -4.86 40.76 35.66
C ASP A 161 -5.93 40.36 34.63
N ASN A 162 -6.05 39.05 34.37
CA ASN A 162 -6.95 38.49 33.36
C ASN A 162 -6.76 38.99 31.91
N GLY A 163 -5.56 39.48 31.57
CA GLY A 163 -5.18 39.86 30.21
C GLY A 163 -5.08 38.68 29.22
N PRO A 164 -4.88 38.99 27.92
CA PRO A 164 -4.56 37.98 26.91
C PRO A 164 -3.23 37.28 27.21
N GLU A 165 -3.16 36.00 26.89
CA GLU A 165 -1.97 35.15 27.07
C GLU A 165 -1.81 34.11 25.96
N ARG A 166 -0.58 33.87 25.50
CA ARG A 166 -0.31 32.80 24.52
C ARG A 166 0.89 31.99 24.96
N ASN A 167 0.80 30.68 24.79
CA ASN A 167 1.87 29.78 25.14
C ASN A 167 2.63 29.32 23.90
N PHE A 168 3.94 29.21 24.05
CA PHE A 168 4.80 28.42 23.19
C PHE A 168 5.42 27.27 23.98
N VAL A 169 5.35 26.08 23.41
CA VAL A 169 5.92 24.86 23.97
C VAL A 169 7.01 24.35 23.02
N GLY A 170 8.20 24.12 23.57
CA GLY A 170 9.35 23.65 22.81
C GLY A 170 10.20 22.64 23.58
N VAL A 171 11.29 22.23 22.95
CA VAL A 171 12.30 21.32 23.50
C VAL A 171 13.66 21.98 23.38
N ILE A 172 14.38 22.05 24.51
CA ILE A 172 15.75 22.58 24.54
C ILE A 172 16.68 21.53 23.92
N THR A 173 17.33 21.87 22.81
CA THR A 173 18.25 20.97 22.09
C THR A 173 19.70 21.39 22.25
N GLU A 174 19.95 22.59 22.73
CA GLU A 174 21.29 23.11 22.97
C GLU A 174 21.33 23.94 24.26
N VAL A 175 22.38 23.74 25.04
CA VAL A 175 22.73 24.55 26.20
C VAL A 175 24.15 25.04 25.99
N GLY A 176 24.31 26.35 25.90
CA GLY A 176 25.57 27.01 25.61
C GLY A 176 25.96 28.03 26.68
N PHE A 177 27.24 28.38 26.68
CA PHE A 177 27.79 29.50 27.42
C PHE A 177 28.34 30.51 26.42
N GLU A 178 27.90 31.75 26.51
CA GLU A 178 28.37 32.85 25.66
C GLU A 178 28.98 33.93 26.53
N GLN A 179 30.15 34.44 26.14
CA GLN A 179 30.80 35.56 26.83
C GLN A 179 31.30 36.56 25.80
N ASP A 180 30.71 37.75 25.79
CA ASP A 180 31.21 38.90 25.03
C ASP A 180 32.24 39.69 25.86
N LYS A 181 32.61 40.91 25.44
CA LYS A 181 33.56 41.81 26.10
C LYS A 181 33.14 42.15 27.55
N GLY A 182 33.50 41.27 28.49
CA GLY A 182 33.24 41.38 29.93
C GLY A 182 33.65 40.13 30.70
N SER A 183 33.63 40.18 32.04
CA SER A 183 34.01 39.05 32.91
C SER A 183 32.87 38.10 33.28
N LEU A 184 31.62 38.45 32.92
CA LEU A 184 30.42 37.71 33.26
C LEU A 184 29.76 37.19 31.98
N GLY A 185 29.62 35.88 31.86
CA GLY A 185 28.97 35.25 30.70
C GLY A 185 27.44 35.21 30.78
N ASN A 186 26.87 34.61 29.74
CA ASN A 186 25.47 34.30 29.55
C ASN A 186 25.29 32.80 29.39
N ILE A 187 24.15 32.30 29.81
CA ILE A 187 23.69 30.95 29.50
C ILE A 187 22.72 31.07 28.32
N ILE A 188 22.95 30.30 27.27
CA ILE A 188 22.11 30.29 26.07
C ILE A 188 21.37 28.97 26.03
N LEU A 189 20.04 29.02 26.04
CA LEU A 189 19.19 27.85 25.84
C LEU A 189 18.54 27.98 24.46
N THR A 190 18.95 27.14 23.53
CA THR A 190 18.42 27.11 22.17
C THR A 190 17.66 25.80 21.94
N GLY A 191 16.59 25.88 21.16
CA GLY A 191 15.77 24.71 20.90
C GLY A 191 14.75 24.92 19.82
N TYR A 192 13.89 23.91 19.67
CA TYR A 192 12.91 23.85 18.59
C TYR A 192 11.51 23.52 19.10
N SER A 193 10.53 23.61 18.20
CA SER A 193 9.23 22.94 18.41
C SER A 193 9.39 21.43 18.58
N PRO A 194 8.44 20.74 19.22
CA PRO A 194 8.49 19.29 19.41
C PRO A 194 8.63 18.50 18.11
N THR A 195 8.22 19.07 16.97
CA THR A 195 8.39 18.49 15.64
C THR A 195 9.83 18.13 15.30
N ILE A 196 10.84 18.73 15.93
CA ILE A 196 12.25 18.34 15.73
C ILE A 196 12.51 16.88 16.16
N LEU A 197 11.76 16.38 17.15
CA LEU A 197 11.89 15.00 17.61
C LEU A 197 11.35 13.98 16.59
N LEU A 198 10.47 14.43 15.68
CA LEU A 198 10.00 13.65 14.54
C LEU A 198 11.02 13.66 13.39
N ASP A 199 11.91 14.65 13.33
CA ASP A 199 12.96 14.77 12.30
C ASP A 199 14.29 14.17 12.78
N SER A 200 14.21 12.95 13.32
CA SER A 200 15.34 12.21 13.87
C SER A 200 16.03 11.33 12.79
N ALA A 201 16.39 10.09 13.11
CA ALA A 201 17.01 9.21 12.13
C ALA A 201 15.97 8.69 11.11
N PRO A 202 16.36 8.45 9.84
CA PRO A 202 15.51 7.79 8.88
C PRO A 202 15.03 6.42 9.39
N HIS A 203 13.76 6.12 9.13
CA HIS A 203 13.11 4.88 9.52
C HIS A 203 12.45 4.20 8.32
N THR A 204 12.29 2.88 8.40
CA THR A 204 11.59 2.08 7.38
C THR A 204 10.50 1.25 8.04
N GLN A 205 9.25 1.55 7.72
CA GLN A 205 8.08 0.84 8.22
C GLN A 205 6.90 0.95 7.25
N SER A 206 5.87 0.14 7.46
CA SER A 206 4.68 0.09 6.61
C SER A 206 3.41 0.07 7.41
N PHE A 207 2.35 0.62 6.85
CA PHE A 207 1.01 0.68 7.43
C PHE A 207 0.00 0.09 6.46
N GLY A 208 -0.93 -0.71 6.99
CA GLY A 208 -1.97 -1.38 6.20
C GLY A 208 -1.48 -2.68 5.56
N GLY A 209 -1.77 -2.88 4.28
CA GLY A 209 -1.38 -4.04 3.48
C GLY A 209 -2.44 -5.14 3.48
N LYS A 210 -2.37 -6.05 4.46
CA LYS A 210 -3.38 -7.12 4.60
C LYS A 210 -4.79 -6.57 4.81
N GLN A 211 -4.88 -5.44 5.50
CA GLN A 211 -6.12 -4.70 5.75
C GLN A 211 -5.87 -3.21 5.53
N GLU A 212 -6.91 -2.49 5.13
CA GLU A 212 -6.86 -1.03 5.03
C GLU A 212 -6.72 -0.43 6.44
N ILE A 213 -6.01 0.70 6.52
CA ILE A 213 -5.81 1.46 7.75
C ILE A 213 -6.27 2.90 7.55
N SER A 214 -6.82 3.52 8.58
CA SER A 214 -7.21 4.93 8.50
C SER A 214 -5.98 5.84 8.54
N LEU A 215 -6.00 6.93 7.76
CA LEU A 215 -4.92 7.91 7.75
C LEU A 215 -4.75 8.59 9.13
N ASN A 216 -5.85 8.71 9.89
CA ASN A 216 -5.79 9.15 11.30
C ASN A 216 -4.94 8.21 12.15
N ASN A 217 -5.12 6.89 12.04
CA ASN A 217 -4.33 5.94 12.82
C ASN A 217 -2.86 5.94 12.40
N VAL A 218 -2.58 6.07 11.09
CA VAL A 218 -1.21 6.17 10.58
C VAL A 218 -0.50 7.39 11.16
N ALA A 219 -1.12 8.57 11.07
CA ALA A 219 -0.54 9.80 11.58
C ALA A 219 -0.39 9.77 13.12
N ASP A 220 -1.42 9.34 13.84
CA ASP A 220 -1.40 9.24 15.31
C ASP A 220 -0.30 8.27 15.80
N GLN A 221 -0.15 7.11 15.16
CA GLN A 221 0.90 6.14 15.49
C GLN A 221 2.29 6.76 15.28
N VAL A 222 2.56 7.32 14.09
CA VAL A 222 3.88 7.89 13.75
C VAL A 222 4.22 9.08 14.66
N ILE A 223 3.25 9.93 14.98
CA ILE A 223 3.46 11.06 15.89
C ILE A 223 3.80 10.54 17.29
N LYS A 224 3.11 9.50 17.79
CA LYS A 224 3.37 8.91 19.11
C LYS A 224 4.70 8.17 19.19
N GLU A 225 5.17 7.56 18.10
CA GLU A 225 6.49 6.94 18.03
C GLU A 225 7.62 7.95 18.29
N GLY A 226 7.53 9.17 17.71
CA GLY A 226 8.56 10.20 17.89
C GLY A 226 8.35 11.14 19.09
N LEU A 227 7.10 11.48 19.44
CA LEU A 227 6.78 12.44 20.52
C LEU A 227 6.44 11.78 21.86
N GLY A 228 6.20 10.46 21.85
CA GLY A 228 5.57 9.76 22.96
C GLY A 228 4.08 10.07 23.08
N THR A 229 3.44 9.52 24.10
CA THR A 229 1.99 9.66 24.29
C THR A 229 1.57 10.83 25.15
N SER A 230 2.50 11.40 25.94
CA SER A 230 2.11 12.24 27.07
C SER A 230 2.81 13.60 27.23
N ARG A 231 3.69 13.99 26.30
CA ARG A 231 4.52 15.20 26.49
C ARG A 231 4.09 16.41 25.67
N PHE A 232 3.42 16.20 24.54
CA PHE A 232 3.08 17.27 23.60
C PHE A 232 1.67 17.06 23.06
N ASP A 233 0.93 18.15 22.95
CA ASP A 233 -0.45 18.10 22.50
C ASP A 233 -0.49 17.91 20.97
N ILE A 234 -1.35 17.01 20.53
CA ILE A 234 -1.49 16.63 19.13
C ILE A 234 -2.97 16.59 18.75
N ARG A 235 -3.26 16.92 17.49
CA ARG A 235 -4.60 16.84 16.93
C ARG A 235 -4.54 16.16 15.57
N VAL A 236 -5.22 15.03 15.44
CA VAL A 236 -5.27 14.23 14.22
C VAL A 236 -6.72 14.10 13.76
N ASP A 237 -7.06 14.79 12.66
CA ASP A 237 -8.41 14.85 12.07
C ASP A 237 -8.34 14.91 10.54
N ALA A 238 -7.88 13.83 9.91
CA ALA A 238 -7.75 13.67 8.46
C ALA A 238 -9.11 13.60 7.73
N GLN A 239 -9.21 14.21 6.55
CA GLN A 239 -10.37 14.19 5.66
C GLN A 239 -10.44 12.93 4.76
N TYR A 240 -9.29 12.45 4.27
CA TYR A 240 -9.22 11.51 3.15
C TYR A 240 -9.82 10.13 3.45
N GLY A 241 -9.59 9.60 4.66
CA GLY A 241 -10.11 8.30 5.11
C GLY A 241 -9.06 7.21 5.15
N ASN A 242 -9.34 6.04 4.56
CA ASN A 242 -8.52 4.85 4.67
C ASN A 242 -7.57 4.67 3.46
N VAL A 243 -6.38 4.15 3.74
CA VAL A 243 -5.35 3.79 2.76
C VAL A 243 -5.14 2.28 2.75
N SER A 244 -4.87 1.71 1.57
CA SER A 244 -4.63 0.27 1.43
C SER A 244 -3.27 -0.15 1.95
N TYR A 245 -2.24 0.64 1.64
CA TYR A 245 -0.86 0.42 2.01
C TYR A 245 -0.10 1.74 1.90
N SER A 246 0.68 2.08 2.92
CA SER A 246 1.62 3.21 2.85
C SER A 246 2.91 2.86 3.59
N SER A 247 4.04 3.33 3.08
CA SER A 247 5.36 3.05 3.61
C SER A 247 6.11 4.35 3.91
N GLN A 248 6.64 4.42 5.13
CA GLN A 248 7.74 5.32 5.46
C GLN A 248 9.01 4.58 5.05
N TYR A 249 9.70 5.05 4.01
CA TYR A 249 10.84 4.31 3.45
C TYR A 249 12.11 5.15 3.47
N ASN A 250 13.01 4.85 4.41
CA ASN A 250 14.24 5.60 4.62
C ASN A 250 14.00 7.12 4.77
N GLU A 251 12.99 7.47 5.59
CA GLU A 251 12.58 8.86 5.85
C GLU A 251 12.44 9.07 7.35
N THR A 252 12.61 10.31 7.82
CA THR A 252 12.24 10.68 9.19
C THR A 252 10.72 10.68 9.36
N HIS A 253 10.22 10.60 10.60
CA HIS A 253 8.78 10.67 10.84
C HIS A 253 8.19 12.01 10.38
N TYR A 254 8.94 13.11 10.57
CA TYR A 254 8.53 14.43 10.09
C TYR A 254 8.39 14.45 8.56
N ASN A 255 9.41 13.96 7.84
CA ASN A 255 9.38 13.92 6.37
C ASN A 255 8.21 13.06 5.86
N TYR A 256 7.97 11.91 6.49
CA TYR A 256 6.83 11.04 6.17
C TYR A 256 5.49 11.75 6.38
N LEU A 257 5.26 12.35 7.57
CA LEU A 257 4.02 13.07 7.90
C LEU A 257 3.78 14.27 6.97
N ALA A 258 4.81 15.07 6.71
CA ALA A 258 4.76 16.20 5.78
C ALA A 258 4.41 15.74 4.36
N ARG A 259 5.06 14.67 3.88
CA ARG A 259 4.82 14.09 2.55
C ARG A 259 3.41 13.55 2.42
N ILE A 260 2.94 12.73 3.36
CA ILE A 260 1.60 12.15 3.26
C ILE A 260 0.50 13.21 3.45
N ALA A 261 0.74 14.24 4.26
CA ALA A 261 -0.20 15.34 4.41
C ALA A 261 -0.41 16.05 3.07
N GLU A 262 0.67 16.49 2.42
CA GLU A 262 0.60 17.11 1.09
C GLU A 262 -0.01 16.15 0.04
N ALA A 263 0.39 14.88 0.06
CA ALA A 263 -0.02 13.91 -0.94
C ALA A 263 -1.52 13.55 -0.86
N TYR A 264 -2.13 13.62 0.33
CA TYR A 264 -3.57 13.39 0.54
C TYR A 264 -4.38 14.68 0.72
N GLY A 265 -3.75 15.86 0.64
CA GLY A 265 -4.41 17.17 0.78
C GLY A 265 -4.78 17.55 2.22
N GLU A 266 -4.12 16.95 3.19
CA GLU A 266 -4.22 17.26 4.61
C GLU A 266 -3.26 18.39 5.01
N GLN A 267 -3.54 19.07 6.12
CA GLN A 267 -2.68 20.13 6.66
C GLN A 267 -1.76 19.56 7.75
N PHE A 268 -0.49 19.96 7.76
CA PHE A 268 0.48 19.54 8.77
C PHE A 268 1.32 20.73 9.22
N PHE A 269 1.09 21.20 10.45
CA PHE A 269 1.82 22.33 11.03
C PHE A 269 1.73 22.33 12.55
N TYR A 270 2.66 23.03 13.20
CA TYR A 270 2.66 23.25 14.65
C TYR A 270 2.21 24.68 14.95
N ASP A 271 1.22 24.87 15.82
CA ASP A 271 0.69 26.21 16.12
C ASP A 271 1.47 26.93 17.24
N GLY A 272 2.46 26.26 17.83
CA GLY A 272 3.22 26.72 19.00
C GLY A 272 2.89 25.95 20.27
N GLU A 273 1.75 25.27 20.34
CA GLU A 273 1.32 24.45 21.47
C GLU A 273 0.82 23.06 21.02
N VAL A 274 0.07 23.00 19.92
CA VAL A 274 -0.52 21.77 19.37
C VAL A 274 0.03 21.46 17.97
N LEU A 275 0.42 20.20 17.74
CA LEU A 275 0.76 19.69 16.40
C LEU A 275 -0.50 19.20 15.69
N HIS A 276 -0.80 19.79 14.53
CA HIS A 276 -1.99 19.45 13.75
C HIS A 276 -1.65 18.58 12.56
N PHE A 277 -2.43 17.52 12.34
CA PHE A 277 -2.46 16.73 11.12
C PHE A 277 -3.93 16.57 10.66
N GLY A 278 -4.25 16.95 9.43
CA GLY A 278 -5.59 16.83 8.87
C GLY A 278 -6.25 18.17 8.54
N LYS A 279 -7.53 18.32 8.88
CA LYS A 279 -8.26 19.59 8.73
C LYS A 279 -7.61 20.71 9.54
N LEU A 280 -7.70 21.93 9.01
CA LEU A 280 -7.45 23.12 9.83
C LEU A 280 -8.28 23.07 11.12
N PRO A 281 -7.68 23.43 12.28
CA PRO A 281 -8.42 23.50 13.53
C PRO A 281 -9.54 24.55 13.43
N PRO A 282 -10.59 24.45 14.26
CA PRO A 282 -11.64 25.47 14.34
C PRO A 282 -11.03 26.86 14.53
N GLN A 283 -11.38 27.82 13.66
CA GLN A 283 -10.83 29.18 13.73
C GLN A 283 -11.37 29.93 14.95
N GLU A 284 -10.46 30.56 15.70
CA GLU A 284 -10.81 31.54 16.73
C GLU A 284 -11.35 32.86 16.14
N LYS A 285 -11.86 33.74 17.01
CA LYS A 285 -12.18 35.13 16.62
C LYS A 285 -10.92 35.80 16.08
N PRO A 286 -10.98 36.47 14.91
CA PRO A 286 -9.80 37.09 14.32
C PRO A 286 -9.22 38.18 15.23
N ILE A 287 -7.89 38.23 15.33
CA ILE A 287 -7.17 39.29 16.04
C ILE A 287 -7.24 40.57 15.21
N LYS A 288 -7.59 41.70 15.82
CA LYS A 288 -7.65 42.98 15.13
C LYS A 288 -6.25 43.62 15.02
N LEU A 289 -5.76 43.73 13.80
CA LEU A 289 -4.50 44.40 13.46
C LEU A 289 -4.79 45.72 12.76
N THR A 290 -4.25 46.81 13.26
CA THR A 290 -4.51 48.16 12.76
C THR A 290 -3.19 48.83 12.40
N TYR A 291 -3.01 49.11 11.10
CA TYR A 291 -1.83 49.81 10.60
C TYR A 291 -1.69 51.20 11.21
N GLY A 292 -0.49 51.53 11.67
CA GLY A 292 -0.19 52.77 12.37
C GLY A 292 -0.62 52.78 13.85
N SER A 293 -1.11 51.66 14.37
CA SER A 293 -1.42 51.47 15.80
C SER A 293 -0.58 50.32 16.38
N ASN A 294 -0.94 49.07 16.08
CA ASN A 294 -0.26 47.87 16.58
C ASN A 294 0.46 47.08 15.47
N VAL A 295 0.42 47.59 14.23
CA VAL A 295 1.12 47.07 13.06
C VAL A 295 1.79 48.21 12.30
N ALA A 296 3.01 47.96 11.83
CA ALA A 296 3.78 48.85 10.96
C ALA A 296 4.45 48.05 9.83
N ASP A 297 5.13 48.77 8.92
CA ASP A 297 5.91 48.18 7.81
C ASP A 297 5.17 47.16 6.95
N VAL A 298 3.86 47.36 6.75
CA VAL A 298 3.00 46.42 6.02
C VAL A 298 3.42 46.35 4.56
N LYS A 299 3.76 45.14 4.11
CA LYS A 299 4.09 44.81 2.72
C LYS A 299 3.06 43.81 2.21
N ILE A 300 2.30 44.23 1.20
CA ILE A 300 1.32 43.41 0.50
C ILE A 300 1.91 43.01 -0.84
N LYS A 301 1.91 41.71 -1.15
CA LYS A 301 2.50 41.16 -2.37
C LYS A 301 1.50 40.25 -3.06
N MET A 302 1.30 40.47 -4.36
CA MET A 302 0.66 39.53 -5.27
C MET A 302 1.73 38.81 -6.08
N LYS A 303 1.57 37.50 -6.27
CA LYS A 303 2.46 36.67 -7.07
C LYS A 303 1.66 35.94 -8.13
N ALA A 304 2.18 35.93 -9.36
CA ALA A 304 1.71 35.01 -10.38
C ALA A 304 2.55 33.73 -10.29
N GLN A 305 1.91 32.57 -10.14
CA GLN A 305 2.60 31.28 -10.06
C GLN A 305 1.76 30.13 -10.63
N HIS A 306 2.35 28.94 -10.74
CA HIS A 306 1.62 27.77 -11.23
C HIS A 306 0.62 27.29 -10.17
N VAL A 307 -0.67 27.25 -10.52
CA VAL A 307 -1.78 26.86 -9.62
C VAL A 307 -2.64 25.73 -10.18
N ASN A 308 -2.22 25.11 -11.29
CA ASN A 308 -3.01 24.11 -12.00
C ASN A 308 -2.26 22.75 -12.11
N PRO A 309 -2.02 22.06 -10.98
CA PRO A 309 -1.46 20.72 -11.00
C PRO A 309 -2.45 19.76 -11.67
N SER A 310 -1.93 18.78 -12.41
CA SER A 310 -2.75 17.74 -13.02
C SER A 310 -2.14 16.37 -12.73
N PHE A 311 -2.89 15.50 -12.07
CA PHE A 311 -2.39 14.17 -11.74
C PHE A 311 -3.10 13.07 -12.53
N TYR A 312 -2.36 12.02 -12.85
CA TYR A 312 -2.92 10.76 -13.32
C TYR A 312 -2.45 9.60 -12.43
N GLY A 313 -3.20 8.50 -12.49
CA GLY A 313 -2.86 7.24 -11.86
C GLY A 313 -3.35 6.05 -12.70
N TYR A 314 -3.14 4.84 -12.19
CA TYR A 314 -3.56 3.63 -12.86
C TYR A 314 -4.00 2.58 -11.83
N ASN A 315 -5.26 2.18 -11.91
CA ASN A 315 -5.77 1.04 -11.15
C ASN A 315 -5.50 -0.24 -11.94
N SER A 316 -4.49 -0.99 -11.52
CA SER A 316 -4.11 -2.23 -12.19
C SER A 316 -5.12 -3.35 -12.01
N SER A 317 -5.89 -3.37 -10.92
CA SER A 317 -6.89 -4.41 -10.66
C SER A 317 -8.11 -4.28 -11.57
N LYS A 318 -8.41 -3.07 -12.05
CA LYS A 318 -9.51 -2.79 -12.99
C LYS A 318 -9.04 -2.51 -14.42
N ASN A 319 -7.73 -2.42 -14.64
CA ASN A 319 -7.13 -1.92 -15.88
C ASN A 319 -7.70 -0.55 -16.31
N GLU A 320 -7.65 0.42 -15.39
CA GLU A 320 -8.28 1.72 -15.57
C GLU A 320 -7.27 2.85 -15.33
N LYS A 321 -7.16 3.78 -16.29
CA LYS A 321 -6.44 5.04 -16.09
C LYS A 321 -7.29 5.95 -15.22
N LEU A 322 -6.70 6.47 -14.16
CA LEU A 322 -7.35 7.40 -13.24
C LEU A 322 -6.92 8.83 -13.59
N THR A 323 -7.89 9.72 -13.75
CA THR A 323 -7.68 11.16 -13.96
C THR A 323 -8.79 11.91 -13.27
N ALA A 324 -8.50 13.08 -12.72
CA ALA A 324 -9.50 14.00 -12.16
C ALA A 324 -9.68 15.22 -13.08
N GLY A 325 -10.79 15.95 -12.90
CA GLY A 325 -10.96 17.28 -13.49
C GLY A 325 -10.12 18.32 -12.76
N ASN A 326 -10.08 19.57 -13.23
CA ASN A 326 -9.28 20.63 -12.61
C ASN A 326 -9.79 20.96 -11.19
N SER A 327 -8.87 21.10 -10.24
CA SER A 327 -9.18 21.48 -8.86
C SER A 327 -9.09 22.99 -8.70
N LYS A 328 -10.23 23.69 -8.69
CA LYS A 328 -10.27 25.14 -8.49
C LYS A 328 -10.32 25.50 -7.00
N ILE A 329 -9.43 26.39 -6.57
CA ILE A 329 -9.41 26.90 -5.20
C ILE A 329 -10.17 28.22 -5.15
N ASN A 330 -11.06 28.34 -4.16
CA ASN A 330 -11.85 29.55 -3.98
C ASN A 330 -11.13 30.51 -3.03
N HIS A 331 -11.03 31.77 -3.45
CA HIS A 331 -10.58 32.88 -2.63
C HIS A 331 -11.74 33.86 -2.46
N THR A 332 -11.98 34.30 -1.23
CA THR A 332 -12.95 35.33 -0.83
C THR A 332 -12.32 36.71 -0.90
N SER A 333 -11.03 36.86 -0.56
CA SER A 333 -10.28 38.12 -0.73
C SER A 333 -10.15 38.47 -2.21
N ASP A 334 -10.66 39.64 -2.61
CA ASP A 334 -10.66 40.10 -4.01
C ASP A 334 -9.26 40.13 -4.62
N ILE A 335 -8.26 40.53 -3.83
CA ILE A 335 -6.86 40.60 -4.27
C ILE A 335 -6.30 39.20 -4.49
N ALA A 336 -6.52 38.28 -3.55
CA ALA A 336 -6.06 36.91 -3.67
C ALA A 336 -6.75 36.19 -4.84
N LYS A 337 -8.08 36.38 -4.99
CA LYS A 337 -8.85 35.88 -6.10
C LYS A 337 -8.32 36.38 -7.45
N ARG A 338 -8.04 37.68 -7.56
CA ARG A 338 -7.47 38.25 -8.78
C ARG A 338 -6.07 37.73 -9.07
N ALA A 339 -5.22 37.57 -8.06
CA ALA A 339 -3.88 36.99 -8.21
C ALA A 339 -3.96 35.52 -8.69
N TYR A 340 -4.90 34.75 -8.14
CA TYR A 340 -5.17 33.37 -8.56
C TYR A 340 -5.68 33.30 -10.01
N GLU A 341 -6.65 34.14 -10.40
CA GLU A 341 -7.14 34.20 -11.79
C GLU A 341 -6.06 34.67 -12.79
N ILE A 342 -5.17 35.57 -12.38
CA ILE A 342 -4.00 35.98 -13.18
C ILE A 342 -3.02 34.80 -13.30
N SER A 343 -2.79 34.07 -12.22
CA SER A 343 -1.94 32.87 -12.19
C SER A 343 -2.44 31.81 -13.18
N GLU A 344 -3.75 31.51 -13.18
CA GLU A 344 -4.38 30.59 -14.14
C GLU A 344 -4.17 31.02 -15.61
N LYS A 345 -4.21 32.33 -15.89
CA LYS A 345 -4.03 32.88 -17.25
C LYS A 345 -2.56 33.02 -17.66
N THR A 346 -1.66 33.18 -16.70
CA THR A 346 -0.22 33.37 -16.95
C THR A 346 0.47 32.03 -17.15
N PHE A 347 0.14 31.03 -16.31
CA PHE A 347 0.73 29.70 -16.34
C PHE A 347 -0.28 28.69 -16.89
N ILE A 348 -0.46 28.72 -18.21
CA ILE A 348 -1.50 27.95 -18.90
C ILE A 348 -1.19 26.44 -19.00
N THR A 349 0.07 26.03 -18.90
CA THR A 349 0.48 24.64 -19.07
C THR A 349 0.13 23.82 -17.82
N PRO A 350 -0.73 22.78 -17.92
CA PRO A 350 -0.98 21.89 -16.80
C PRO A 350 0.29 21.10 -16.42
N SER A 351 0.55 20.94 -15.12
CA SER A 351 1.65 20.10 -14.64
C SER A 351 1.21 18.64 -14.59
N LEU A 352 1.06 18.00 -15.76
CA LEU A 352 0.65 16.60 -15.84
C LEU A 352 1.75 15.69 -15.31
N SER A 353 1.49 15.04 -14.18
CA SER A 353 2.43 14.14 -13.53
C SER A 353 1.71 12.95 -12.87
N ILE A 354 2.48 11.93 -12.50
CA ILE A 354 1.93 10.81 -11.74
C ILE A 354 1.54 11.30 -10.35
N ALA A 355 0.38 10.89 -9.82
CA ALA A 355 -0.04 11.25 -8.47
C ALA A 355 1.06 10.88 -7.44
N PRO A 356 1.25 11.66 -6.35
CA PRO A 356 2.24 11.37 -5.31
C PRO A 356 1.81 10.26 -4.34
N ILE A 357 0.73 9.54 -4.65
CA ILE A 357 0.20 8.42 -3.86
C ILE A 357 -0.09 7.21 -4.76
N LYS A 358 -0.27 6.03 -4.17
CA LYS A 358 -0.82 4.88 -4.89
C LYS A 358 -2.33 5.00 -5.06
N ALA A 359 -2.75 5.74 -6.08
CA ALA A 359 -4.17 5.92 -6.41
C ALA A 359 -4.83 4.61 -6.89
N SER A 360 -5.94 4.26 -6.25
CA SER A 360 -6.82 3.13 -6.60
C SER A 360 -8.19 3.61 -7.10
N LYS A 361 -8.57 4.86 -6.82
CA LYS A 361 -9.86 5.47 -7.18
C LYS A 361 -9.64 6.89 -7.73
N ILE A 362 -10.62 7.42 -8.47
CA ILE A 362 -10.57 8.80 -8.99
C ILE A 362 -10.49 9.82 -7.85
N MET A 363 -11.16 9.58 -6.73
CA MET A 363 -11.10 10.46 -5.53
C MET A 363 -9.68 10.60 -4.98
N ASP A 364 -8.82 9.61 -5.18
CA ASP A 364 -7.42 9.66 -4.74
C ASP A 364 -6.65 10.71 -5.54
N ILE A 365 -6.89 10.74 -6.85
CA ILE A 365 -6.34 11.75 -7.75
C ILE A 365 -6.89 13.13 -7.40
N ASP A 366 -8.19 13.24 -7.15
CA ASP A 366 -8.84 14.51 -6.78
C ASP A 366 -8.27 15.07 -5.47
N ALA A 367 -8.10 14.24 -4.44
CA ALA A 367 -7.52 14.65 -3.16
C ALA A 367 -6.09 15.17 -3.31
N SER A 368 -5.19 14.42 -3.97
CA SER A 368 -3.81 14.87 -4.23
C SER A 368 -3.78 16.16 -5.05
N GLN A 369 -4.62 16.26 -6.08
CA GLN A 369 -4.63 17.42 -6.96
C GLN A 369 -5.16 18.67 -6.26
N LYS A 370 -6.22 18.51 -5.46
CA LYS A 370 -6.77 19.59 -4.64
C LYS A 370 -5.81 20.02 -3.55
N GLY A 371 -5.09 19.09 -2.92
CA GLY A 371 -4.02 19.36 -1.96
C GLY A 371 -2.93 20.24 -2.57
N ALA A 372 -2.32 19.77 -3.66
CA ALA A 372 -1.26 20.49 -4.36
C ALA A 372 -1.76 21.82 -4.97
N ALA A 373 -3.00 21.89 -5.44
CA ALA A 373 -3.58 23.15 -5.91
C ALA A 373 -3.75 24.11 -4.73
N GLY A 374 -4.29 23.65 -3.61
CA GLY A 374 -4.51 24.43 -2.39
C GLY A 374 -3.23 25.03 -1.81
N SER A 375 -2.20 24.20 -1.61
CA SER A 375 -0.91 24.63 -1.05
C SER A 375 -0.17 25.61 -1.97
N ASN A 376 -0.28 25.45 -3.30
CA ASN A 376 0.23 26.43 -4.26
C ASN A 376 -0.64 27.69 -4.36
N SER A 377 -1.94 27.61 -4.09
CA SER A 377 -2.86 28.75 -4.26
C SER A 377 -2.73 29.78 -3.15
N VAL A 378 -2.31 29.38 -1.94
CA VAL A 378 -2.20 30.32 -0.82
C VAL A 378 -1.10 31.36 -0.99
N ASP A 379 -0.04 31.03 -1.74
CA ASP A 379 1.12 31.89 -1.94
C ASP A 379 0.94 32.98 -3.01
N VAL A 380 -0.19 32.98 -3.74
CA VAL A 380 -0.53 34.01 -4.75
C VAL A 380 -0.72 35.39 -4.12
N PHE A 381 -1.02 35.42 -2.82
CA PHE A 381 -1.20 36.64 -2.04
C PHE A 381 -0.55 36.47 -0.67
N THR A 382 0.44 37.32 -0.39
CA THR A 382 1.16 37.32 0.89
C THR A 382 1.19 38.72 1.48
N THR A 383 0.99 38.81 2.79
CA THR A 383 1.08 40.06 3.55
C THR A 383 2.06 39.86 4.70
N SER A 384 2.94 40.83 4.91
CA SER A 384 3.93 40.81 5.98
C SER A 384 3.99 42.16 6.67
N GLY A 385 4.48 42.22 7.89
CA GLY A 385 4.63 43.46 8.64
C GLY A 385 5.29 43.28 9.99
N SER A 386 5.59 44.40 10.64
CA SER A 386 5.99 44.43 12.05
C SER A 386 4.76 44.63 12.94
N THR A 387 4.77 44.10 14.15
CA THR A 387 3.65 44.21 15.09
C THR A 387 4.12 44.35 16.54
N SER A 388 3.32 45.04 17.35
CA SER A 388 3.46 45.07 18.80
C SER A 388 2.55 44.07 19.53
N VAL A 389 1.78 43.24 18.81
CA VAL A 389 0.91 42.21 19.39
C VAL A 389 1.72 40.90 19.61
N PRO A 390 1.91 40.43 20.86
CA PRO A 390 2.76 39.27 21.17
C PRO A 390 2.02 37.92 21.12
N PHE A 391 0.80 37.88 20.58
CA PHE A 391 -0.08 36.70 20.64
C PHE A 391 -0.36 36.07 19.27
N LEU A 392 0.27 36.54 18.20
CA LEU A 392 0.15 35.92 16.88
C LEU A 392 0.89 34.58 16.84
N TYR A 393 0.37 33.62 16.10
CA TYR A 393 0.99 32.29 15.93
C TYR A 393 0.58 31.65 14.59
N PRO A 394 1.36 30.71 14.03
CA PRO A 394 1.00 30.04 12.76
C PRO A 394 -0.39 29.38 12.82
N GLY A 395 -1.23 29.66 11.84
CA GLY A 395 -2.62 29.19 11.76
C GLY A 395 -3.65 30.12 12.41
N CYS A 396 -3.24 31.10 13.23
CA CYS A 396 -4.17 32.08 13.79
C CYS A 396 -4.67 33.04 12.70
N THR A 397 -5.90 33.54 12.85
CA THR A 397 -6.46 34.52 11.90
C THR A 397 -6.49 35.93 12.47
N ALA A 398 -6.31 36.91 11.60
CA ALA A 398 -6.32 38.32 11.95
C ALA A 398 -7.05 39.17 10.90
N ASP A 399 -7.88 40.09 11.35
CA ASP A 399 -8.46 41.12 10.50
C ASP A 399 -7.51 42.32 10.47
N ILE A 400 -7.03 42.68 9.28
CA ILE A 400 -6.16 43.84 9.13
C ILE A 400 -6.97 45.06 8.65
N GLU A 401 -6.80 46.16 9.35
CA GLU A 401 -7.32 47.47 8.98
C GLU A 401 -6.18 48.38 8.55
N MET A 402 -6.37 49.03 7.41
CA MET A 402 -5.42 49.99 6.84
C MET A 402 -5.93 51.40 7.08
N ARG A 403 -5.01 52.32 7.39
CA ARG A 403 -5.34 53.73 7.55
C ARG A 403 -5.73 54.33 6.19
N LYS A 404 -6.85 55.07 6.15
CA LYS A 404 -7.25 55.79 4.93
C LYS A 404 -6.29 56.95 4.70
N PRO A 405 -5.88 57.23 3.45
CA PRO A 405 -5.06 58.40 3.12
C PRO A 405 -5.65 59.69 3.70
N ASP A 406 -4.78 60.56 4.21
CA ASP A 406 -5.13 61.91 4.71
C ASP A 406 -6.16 61.96 5.85
N THR A 407 -6.42 60.85 6.55
CA THR A 407 -7.31 60.83 7.72
C THR A 407 -6.71 60.04 8.89
N ASN A 408 -7.36 60.14 10.06
CA ASN A 408 -7.09 59.27 11.21
C ASN A 408 -7.97 58.00 11.20
N GLU A 409 -8.82 57.83 10.18
CA GLU A 409 -9.73 56.69 10.09
C GLU A 409 -9.03 55.48 9.48
N THR A 410 -9.49 54.30 9.88
CA THR A 410 -9.07 53.02 9.31
C THR A 410 -10.22 52.41 8.52
N SER A 411 -9.90 51.57 7.55
CA SER A 411 -10.84 50.74 6.81
C SER A 411 -10.38 49.31 6.84
N TYR A 412 -11.33 48.38 6.98
CA TYR A 412 -11.06 46.96 6.82
C TYR A 412 -10.40 46.68 5.46
N PHE A 413 -9.32 45.92 5.48
CA PHE A 413 -8.60 45.52 4.27
C PHE A 413 -8.88 44.06 3.92
N THR A 414 -8.47 43.11 4.77
CA THR A 414 -8.71 41.68 4.51
C THR A 414 -8.53 40.84 5.77
N LYS A 415 -8.95 39.57 5.70
CA LYS A 415 -8.72 38.57 6.75
C LYS A 415 -7.51 37.72 6.37
N LEU A 416 -6.52 37.71 7.25
CA LEU A 416 -5.24 37.05 7.07
C LEU A 416 -5.12 35.82 7.98
N MET A 417 -4.32 34.85 7.56
CA MET A 417 -3.90 33.71 8.37
C MET A 417 -2.37 33.73 8.46
N MET A 418 -1.85 33.71 9.69
CA MET A 418 -0.41 33.79 9.92
C MET A 418 0.26 32.48 9.50
N THR A 419 1.37 32.58 8.79
CA THR A 419 2.18 31.43 8.35
C THR A 419 3.56 31.46 9.00
N GLU A 420 4.12 32.64 9.25
CA GLU A 420 5.31 32.80 10.09
C GLU A 420 5.11 33.93 11.08
N VAL A 421 5.68 33.76 12.28
CA VAL A 421 5.71 34.81 13.30
C VAL A 421 7.07 34.80 13.98
N ARG A 422 7.69 35.97 14.12
CA ARG A 422 8.94 36.16 14.86
C ARG A 422 8.68 37.06 16.05
N HIS A 423 9.07 36.61 17.23
CA HIS A 423 8.92 37.30 18.49
C HIS A 423 10.30 37.61 19.07
N GLU A 424 10.49 38.83 19.52
CA GLU A 424 11.70 39.24 20.24
C GLU A 424 11.31 40.05 21.47
N VAL A 425 11.78 39.64 22.65
CA VAL A 425 11.49 40.29 23.93
C VAL A 425 12.79 40.50 24.70
N ASP A 426 13.03 41.74 25.16
CA ASP A 426 14.17 42.07 26.02
C ASP A 426 13.84 41.91 27.52
N ALA A 427 14.85 42.01 28.39
CA ALA A 427 14.69 41.93 29.85
C ALA A 427 13.74 42.98 30.45
N ARG A 428 13.50 44.09 29.75
CA ARG A 428 12.57 45.15 30.19
C ARG A 428 11.14 44.87 29.73
N GLY A 429 10.95 43.88 28.87
CA GLY A 429 9.67 43.49 28.29
C GLY A 429 9.30 44.30 27.04
N HIS A 430 10.26 44.98 26.39
CA HIS A 430 10.01 45.54 25.07
C HIS A 430 9.88 44.41 24.05
N TYR A 431 8.78 44.42 23.32
CA TYR A 431 8.47 43.41 22.32
C TYR A 431 8.57 43.98 20.91
N THR A 432 9.20 43.21 20.02
CA THR A 432 9.14 43.42 18.57
C THR A 432 8.66 42.14 17.91
N GLY A 433 7.57 42.25 17.15
CA GLY A 433 7.01 41.15 16.37
C GLY A 433 7.18 41.37 14.88
N PHE A 434 7.32 40.29 14.13
CA PHE A 434 7.16 40.26 12.67
C PHE A 434 6.24 39.12 12.27
N PHE A 435 5.45 39.30 11.23
CA PHE A 435 4.61 38.23 10.70
C PHE A 435 4.68 38.16 9.18
N ASP A 436 4.47 36.95 8.67
CA ASP A 436 4.13 36.64 7.28
C ASP A 436 2.78 35.91 7.29
N ALA A 437 1.92 36.23 6.32
CA ALA A 437 0.54 35.76 6.29
C ALA A 437 -0.01 35.59 4.87
N ILE A 438 -1.00 34.72 4.76
CA ILE A 438 -1.78 34.42 3.54
C ILE A 438 -3.24 34.85 3.73
N ALA A 439 -4.05 34.77 2.68
CA ALA A 439 -5.51 34.91 2.82
C ALA A 439 -6.09 33.72 3.62
N ALA A 440 -6.97 34.00 4.59
CA ALA A 440 -7.43 33.00 5.56
C ALA A 440 -8.55 32.05 5.08
N ASP A 441 -8.98 32.20 3.83
CA ASP A 441 -10.27 31.75 3.30
C ASP A 441 -10.19 30.54 2.36
N THR A 442 -8.98 30.10 2.01
CA THR A 442 -8.77 28.96 1.11
C THR A 442 -9.01 27.62 1.79
N GLY A 443 -8.81 27.56 3.12
CA GLY A 443 -8.82 26.31 3.89
C GLY A 443 -7.50 25.52 3.82
N PHE A 444 -6.42 26.12 3.30
CA PHE A 444 -5.11 25.50 3.15
C PHE A 444 -4.00 26.29 3.85
N MET A 445 -2.96 25.60 4.28
CA MET A 445 -1.67 26.13 4.69
C MET A 445 -0.67 26.01 3.53
N PRO A 446 0.44 26.77 3.57
CA PRO A 446 1.55 26.54 2.65
C PRO A 446 2.12 25.12 2.82
N ARG A 447 2.66 24.59 1.72
CA ARG A 447 3.23 23.24 1.67
C ARG A 447 4.38 23.08 2.68
N PRO A 448 4.35 22.07 3.58
CA PRO A 448 5.47 21.74 4.47
C PRO A 448 6.74 21.32 3.71
N GLU A 449 7.91 21.50 4.32
CA GLU A 449 9.19 21.09 3.71
C GLU A 449 9.38 19.57 3.83
N PHE A 450 9.55 18.88 2.69
CA PHE A 450 9.85 17.44 2.63
C PHE A 450 10.53 17.05 1.32
N HIS A 451 11.19 15.90 1.33
CA HIS A 451 11.72 15.22 0.14
C HIS A 451 10.94 13.93 -0.17
N TYR A 452 10.94 13.53 -1.44
CA TYR A 452 10.33 12.26 -1.85
C TYR A 452 11.32 11.10 -1.65
N PRO A 453 10.88 9.98 -1.06
CA PRO A 453 11.72 8.80 -0.91
C PRO A 453 11.81 8.08 -2.25
N LYS A 454 12.94 7.43 -2.49
CA LYS A 454 13.13 6.58 -3.66
C LYS A 454 13.38 5.16 -3.21
N ALA A 455 12.45 4.27 -3.52
CA ALA A 455 12.54 2.86 -3.18
C ALA A 455 13.40 2.11 -4.20
N GLU A 456 14.40 1.39 -3.70
CA GLU A 456 15.27 0.51 -4.47
C GLU A 456 14.74 -0.93 -4.47
N PRO A 457 15.11 -1.76 -5.47
CA PRO A 457 14.75 -3.17 -5.48
C PRO A 457 15.21 -3.91 -4.23
N GLN A 458 14.36 -4.76 -3.67
CA GLN A 458 14.57 -5.44 -2.39
C GLN A 458 14.12 -6.89 -2.45
N PHE A 459 14.72 -7.74 -1.61
CA PHE A 459 14.21 -9.07 -1.38
C PHE A 459 12.94 -9.03 -0.52
N ALA A 460 12.05 -9.98 -0.78
CA ALA A 460 10.89 -10.24 0.05
C ALA A 460 10.57 -11.73 0.03
N LYS A 461 9.78 -12.16 1.01
CA LYS A 461 9.23 -13.51 1.10
C LYS A 461 7.76 -13.50 0.72
N VAL A 462 7.32 -14.48 -0.05
CA VAL A 462 5.90 -14.65 -0.37
C VAL A 462 5.16 -15.22 0.86
N ILE A 463 4.16 -14.50 1.34
CA ILE A 463 3.34 -14.90 2.50
C ILE A 463 2.00 -15.52 2.07
N SER A 464 1.45 -15.07 0.95
CA SER A 464 0.23 -15.65 0.40
C SER A 464 0.14 -15.46 -1.11
N ASN A 465 -0.26 -16.51 -1.82
CA ASN A 465 -0.62 -16.48 -3.23
C ASN A 465 -2.13 -16.70 -3.46
N THR A 466 -2.93 -16.66 -2.39
CA THR A 466 -4.39 -16.80 -2.46
C THR A 466 -5.05 -15.44 -2.75
N ASP A 467 -4.87 -14.94 -3.98
CA ASP A 467 -5.42 -13.65 -4.41
C ASP A 467 -6.96 -13.65 -4.40
N PRO A 468 -7.61 -12.81 -3.55
CA PRO A 468 -9.07 -12.74 -3.47
C PRO A 468 -9.76 -12.31 -4.77
N LEU A 469 -9.04 -11.62 -5.67
CA LEU A 469 -9.56 -11.19 -6.97
C LEU A 469 -9.17 -12.13 -8.12
N ASN A 470 -8.41 -13.20 -7.82
CA ASN A 470 -7.95 -14.18 -8.81
C ASN A 470 -7.23 -13.54 -10.01
N GLN A 471 -6.28 -12.63 -9.74
CA GLN A 471 -5.51 -11.89 -10.74
C GLN A 471 -4.02 -12.30 -10.79
N GLY A 472 -3.65 -13.37 -10.08
CA GLY A 472 -2.26 -13.84 -10.02
C GLY A 472 -1.34 -12.92 -9.21
N ARG A 473 -1.90 -12.18 -8.24
CA ARG A 473 -1.13 -11.35 -7.31
C ARG A 473 -0.66 -12.16 -6.11
N VAL A 474 0.38 -11.69 -5.45
CA VAL A 474 0.89 -12.28 -4.21
C VAL A 474 0.97 -11.22 -3.11
N GLN A 475 0.84 -11.63 -1.87
CA GLN A 475 1.16 -10.83 -0.70
C GLN A 475 2.56 -11.21 -0.22
N VAL A 476 3.40 -10.21 0.04
CA VAL A 476 4.81 -10.41 0.36
C VAL A 476 5.16 -9.70 1.67
N GLN A 477 6.24 -10.14 2.30
CA GLN A 477 6.83 -9.53 3.48
C GLN A 477 8.28 -9.18 3.17
N PHE A 478 8.64 -7.91 3.30
CA PHE A 478 10.03 -7.47 3.20
C PHE A 478 10.81 -7.82 4.47
N ASP A 479 12.14 -7.90 4.39
CA ASP A 479 12.99 -8.26 5.52
C ASP A 479 12.91 -7.29 6.72
N TRP A 480 12.52 -6.04 6.48
CA TRP A 480 12.31 -5.02 7.50
C TRP A 480 10.88 -5.00 8.09
N GLN A 481 9.93 -5.75 7.50
CA GLN A 481 8.60 -5.94 8.07
C GLN A 481 8.63 -7.06 9.10
N ASN A 482 7.91 -6.88 10.22
CA ASN A 482 7.89 -7.83 11.32
C ASN A 482 6.47 -8.34 11.61
N GLY A 483 6.38 -9.51 12.23
CA GLY A 483 5.11 -10.06 12.72
C GLY A 483 4.04 -10.18 11.61
N PRO A 484 2.84 -9.59 11.78
CA PRO A 484 1.75 -9.68 10.81
C PRO A 484 1.88 -8.71 9.63
N ASP A 485 2.86 -7.82 9.63
CA ASP A 485 3.00 -6.76 8.64
C ASP A 485 3.42 -7.33 7.29
N THR A 486 2.68 -6.96 6.25
CA THR A 486 2.84 -7.45 4.88
C THR A 486 2.38 -6.38 3.92
N THR A 487 2.75 -6.51 2.64
CA THR A 487 2.15 -5.70 1.59
C THR A 487 0.66 -6.02 1.42
N GLU A 488 -0.05 -5.21 0.65
CA GLU A 488 -1.27 -5.70 -0.01
C GLU A 488 -0.93 -6.71 -1.12
N PHE A 489 -1.92 -7.27 -1.80
CA PHE A 489 -1.68 -8.14 -2.95
C PHE A 489 -1.05 -7.35 -4.11
N VAL A 490 0.22 -7.64 -4.41
CA VAL A 490 1.05 -7.01 -5.44
C VAL A 490 1.12 -7.84 -6.72
N ARG A 491 1.28 -7.16 -7.86
CA ARG A 491 1.39 -7.83 -9.16
C ARG A 491 2.72 -8.59 -9.28
N VAL A 492 2.67 -9.67 -10.04
CA VAL A 492 3.85 -10.44 -10.45
C VAL A 492 4.18 -10.11 -11.91
N MET A 493 5.42 -9.71 -12.16
CA MET A 493 5.96 -9.56 -13.51
C MET A 493 6.16 -10.94 -14.11
N THR A 494 5.69 -11.12 -15.34
CA THR A 494 5.90 -12.34 -16.12
C THR A 494 6.65 -12.01 -17.41
N PRO A 495 7.50 -12.91 -17.95
CA PRO A 495 8.17 -12.70 -19.23
C PRO A 495 7.22 -12.39 -20.39
N ASP A 496 6.02 -12.95 -20.35
CA ASP A 496 4.98 -12.72 -21.35
C ASP A 496 3.60 -12.82 -20.70
N GLY A 497 2.82 -11.76 -20.71
CA GLY A 497 1.51 -11.70 -20.07
C GLY A 497 0.51 -10.90 -20.90
N GLY A 498 -0.72 -11.38 -21.03
CA GLY A 498 -1.78 -10.63 -21.69
C GLY A 498 -3.06 -11.43 -21.91
N SER A 499 -3.84 -10.97 -22.89
CA SER A 499 -5.08 -11.57 -23.34
C SER A 499 -5.20 -11.49 -24.87
N SER A 500 -6.12 -12.23 -25.45
CA SER A 500 -6.52 -12.18 -26.86
C SER A 500 -7.97 -12.59 -27.03
N ASP A 501 -8.51 -12.46 -28.24
CA ASP A 501 -9.88 -12.89 -28.57
C ASP A 501 -10.14 -14.39 -28.29
N LYS A 502 -9.07 -15.20 -28.29
CA LYS A 502 -9.14 -16.65 -28.01
C LYS A 502 -8.78 -17.02 -26.57
N VAL A 503 -8.00 -16.18 -25.89
CA VAL A 503 -7.50 -16.43 -24.53
C VAL A 503 -7.71 -15.18 -23.70
N SER A 504 -8.84 -15.11 -23.00
CA SER A 504 -9.26 -13.91 -22.27
C SER A 504 -8.45 -13.62 -21.00
N LYS A 505 -7.81 -14.64 -20.41
CA LYS A 505 -6.95 -14.54 -19.22
C LYS A 505 -5.76 -15.49 -19.34
N ASN A 506 -4.64 -15.15 -18.69
CA ASN A 506 -3.43 -15.98 -18.60
C ASN A 506 -2.85 -16.41 -19.96
N ARG A 507 -2.93 -15.55 -21.00
CA ARG A 507 -2.16 -15.77 -22.22
C ARG A 507 -0.70 -15.40 -21.93
N GLY A 508 0.22 -16.32 -22.24
CA GLY A 508 1.66 -16.16 -22.02
C GLY A 508 2.18 -17.11 -20.94
N PHE A 509 3.21 -16.70 -20.22
CA PHE A 509 3.83 -17.48 -19.15
C PHE A 509 3.12 -17.21 -17.81
N MET A 510 2.54 -18.23 -17.20
CA MET A 510 1.80 -18.10 -15.94
C MET A 510 2.42 -19.02 -14.88
N ALA A 511 3.29 -18.47 -14.06
CA ALA A 511 3.88 -19.13 -12.90
C ALA A 511 3.89 -18.15 -11.73
N ILE A 512 2.94 -18.34 -10.80
CA ILE A 512 2.85 -17.49 -9.61
C ILE A 512 3.76 -18.08 -8.53
N PRO A 513 4.61 -17.25 -7.89
CA PRO A 513 5.45 -17.69 -6.78
C PRO A 513 4.65 -18.41 -5.68
N GLU A 514 5.28 -19.41 -5.08
CA GLU A 514 4.70 -20.18 -3.98
C GLU A 514 4.92 -19.48 -2.64
N VAL A 515 4.08 -19.83 -1.66
CA VAL A 515 4.32 -19.40 -0.28
C VAL A 515 5.70 -19.88 0.17
N ASP A 516 6.41 -19.01 0.88
CA ASP A 516 7.79 -19.16 1.34
C ASP A 516 8.88 -18.93 0.29
N ASP A 517 8.55 -18.73 -0.99
CA ASP A 517 9.55 -18.37 -2.00
C ASP A 517 10.20 -17.01 -1.69
N GLN A 518 11.52 -16.93 -1.87
CA GLN A 518 12.24 -15.67 -1.92
C GLN A 518 12.10 -15.06 -3.32
N ILE A 519 11.75 -13.78 -3.35
CA ILE A 519 11.52 -13.02 -4.57
C ILE A 519 12.30 -11.70 -4.55
N MET A 520 12.52 -11.13 -5.73
CA MET A 520 12.95 -9.76 -5.87
C MET A 520 11.73 -8.86 -6.16
N VAL A 521 11.57 -7.80 -5.39
CA VAL A 521 10.50 -6.80 -5.53
C VAL A 521 11.10 -5.49 -6.01
N ASN A 522 10.40 -4.82 -6.92
CA ASN A 522 10.75 -3.48 -7.38
C ASN A 522 9.52 -2.57 -7.27
N PHE A 523 9.71 -1.27 -7.49
CA PHE A 523 8.75 -0.24 -7.15
C PHE A 523 8.44 0.59 -8.39
N VAL A 524 7.16 0.61 -8.82
CA VAL A 524 6.76 1.38 -9.99
C VAL A 524 7.01 2.87 -9.72
N HIS A 525 7.76 3.52 -10.62
CA HIS A 525 8.23 4.91 -10.46
C HIS A 525 9.08 5.14 -9.20
N GLN A 526 9.76 4.11 -8.66
CA GLN A 526 10.55 4.18 -7.42
C GLN A 526 9.72 4.62 -6.20
N HIS A 527 8.40 4.47 -6.24
CA HIS A 527 7.51 4.88 -5.16
C HIS A 527 7.32 3.72 -4.17
N PRO A 528 7.60 3.89 -2.86
CA PRO A 528 7.59 2.79 -1.89
C PRO A 528 6.22 2.11 -1.75
N ASP A 529 5.13 2.85 -1.95
CA ASP A 529 3.77 2.30 -1.93
C ASP A 529 3.37 1.56 -3.23
N ARG A 530 4.26 1.40 -4.21
CA ARG A 530 3.97 0.74 -5.50
C ARG A 530 4.82 -0.52 -5.77
N PRO A 531 4.90 -1.48 -4.83
CA PRO A 531 5.66 -2.70 -5.04
C PRO A 531 5.04 -3.61 -6.12
N PHE A 532 5.91 -4.31 -6.85
CA PHE A 532 5.58 -5.43 -7.72
C PHE A 532 6.73 -6.45 -7.72
N VAL A 533 6.39 -7.73 -7.88
CA VAL A 533 7.39 -8.81 -7.93
C VAL A 533 8.05 -8.82 -9.31
N MET A 534 9.38 -8.74 -9.37
CA MET A 534 10.14 -8.89 -10.62
C MET A 534 10.35 -10.36 -11.00
N GLY A 535 10.56 -11.22 -10.02
CA GLY A 535 10.79 -12.65 -10.24
C GLY A 535 11.25 -13.37 -8.96
N GLY A 536 11.26 -14.70 -9.02
CA GLY A 536 11.82 -15.55 -7.95
C GLY A 536 13.34 -15.48 -7.93
N MET A 537 13.93 -15.56 -6.74
CA MET A 537 15.37 -15.66 -6.54
C MET A 537 15.69 -16.93 -5.78
N PHE A 538 16.49 -17.82 -6.36
CA PHE A 538 16.97 -18.98 -5.63
C PHE A 538 18.00 -18.56 -4.59
N HIS A 539 17.81 -19.01 -3.35
CA HIS A 539 18.83 -18.96 -2.29
C HIS A 539 19.49 -20.34 -2.14
N GLY A 540 20.55 -20.45 -1.33
CA GLY A 540 21.32 -21.68 -1.17
C GLY A 540 20.56 -22.90 -0.63
N GLY A 541 19.31 -22.73 -0.17
CA GLY A 541 18.44 -23.84 0.25
C GLY A 541 17.51 -24.36 -0.85
N ALA A 542 17.33 -23.61 -1.94
CA ALA A 542 16.43 -23.97 -3.04
C ALA A 542 17.15 -24.08 -4.40
N GLY A 543 18.28 -23.39 -4.58
CA GLY A 543 19.05 -23.40 -5.83
C GLY A 543 19.98 -24.61 -5.93
N GLY A 544 19.80 -25.44 -6.96
CA GLY A 544 20.69 -26.57 -7.29
C GLY A 544 21.56 -26.37 -8.55
N GLY A 545 21.33 -25.29 -9.31
CA GLY A 545 22.00 -25.05 -10.60
C GLY A 545 21.65 -26.08 -11.69
N GLY A 546 22.32 -26.00 -12.84
CA GLY A 546 22.12 -26.92 -13.97
C GLY A 546 22.94 -28.21 -13.92
N GLY A 547 23.36 -28.65 -12.73
CA GLY A 547 24.25 -29.81 -12.55
C GLY A 547 25.68 -29.58 -13.04
N GLN A 548 26.44 -30.66 -13.28
CA GLN A 548 27.81 -30.56 -13.80
C GLN A 548 27.82 -29.85 -15.16
N GLY A 549 28.73 -28.89 -15.33
CA GLY A 549 28.85 -28.10 -16.56
C GLY A 549 27.69 -27.16 -16.87
N ASN A 550 26.70 -27.05 -15.96
CA ASN A 550 25.44 -26.34 -16.21
C ASN A 550 24.69 -26.91 -17.45
N ASN A 551 24.71 -28.23 -17.62
CA ASN A 551 24.14 -28.89 -18.79
C ASN A 551 22.61 -28.99 -18.75
N VAL A 552 21.99 -28.97 -17.57
CA VAL A 552 20.55 -29.15 -17.40
C VAL A 552 19.82 -27.81 -17.26
N LYS A 553 18.79 -27.61 -18.09
CA LYS A 553 17.84 -26.48 -18.01
C LYS A 553 16.45 -27.06 -17.92
N SER A 554 15.66 -26.65 -16.92
CA SER A 554 14.37 -27.28 -16.69
C SER A 554 13.29 -26.32 -16.22
N LEU A 555 12.05 -26.73 -16.47
CA LEU A 555 10.84 -26.19 -15.87
C LEU A 555 10.27 -27.26 -14.95
N SER A 556 10.22 -26.96 -13.66
CA SER A 556 9.72 -27.86 -12.62
C SER A 556 8.53 -27.21 -11.94
N SER A 557 7.40 -27.93 -11.90
CA SER A 557 6.21 -27.49 -11.17
C SER A 557 6.30 -27.84 -9.69
N LYS A 558 5.51 -27.16 -8.84
CA LYS A 558 5.38 -27.46 -7.40
C LYS A 558 5.16 -28.95 -7.10
N SER A 559 4.34 -29.61 -7.92
CA SER A 559 3.98 -31.02 -7.74
C SER A 559 5.02 -32.01 -8.26
N GLY A 560 6.10 -31.55 -8.92
CA GLY A 560 7.19 -32.39 -9.42
C GLY A 560 7.11 -32.79 -10.89
N HIS A 561 6.18 -32.25 -11.69
CA HIS A 561 6.22 -32.41 -13.15
C HIS A 561 7.37 -31.61 -13.75
N ILE A 562 8.11 -32.20 -14.69
CA ILE A 562 9.37 -31.63 -15.21
C ILE A 562 9.42 -31.69 -16.73
N ILE A 563 9.82 -30.58 -17.35
CA ILE A 563 10.34 -30.52 -18.72
C ILE A 563 11.82 -30.15 -18.61
N SER A 564 12.71 -30.95 -19.18
CA SER A 564 14.16 -30.79 -19.03
C SER A 564 14.85 -30.87 -20.39
N LEU A 565 15.85 -30.00 -20.58
CA LEU A 565 16.80 -30.00 -21.68
C LEU A 565 18.18 -30.26 -21.09
N ASP A 566 18.87 -31.27 -21.61
CA ASP A 566 20.24 -31.64 -21.23
C ASP A 566 21.15 -31.57 -22.47
N ASP A 567 22.11 -30.64 -22.47
CA ASP A 567 23.00 -30.40 -23.62
C ASP A 567 23.90 -31.60 -23.95
N GLY A 568 24.14 -32.52 -23.00
CA GLY A 568 24.88 -33.76 -23.22
C GLY A 568 24.00 -35.00 -23.42
N GLY A 569 22.68 -34.85 -23.23
CA GLY A 569 21.69 -35.92 -23.29
C GLY A 569 20.65 -35.62 -24.35
N GLY A 570 19.51 -35.04 -23.94
CA GLY A 570 18.42 -34.72 -24.84
C GLY A 570 17.27 -34.01 -24.12
N ILE A 571 16.03 -34.25 -24.56
CA ILE A 571 14.82 -33.62 -24.01
C ILE A 571 13.99 -34.66 -23.27
N THR A 572 13.56 -34.35 -22.05
CA THR A 572 12.69 -35.21 -21.25
C THR A 572 11.48 -34.45 -20.73
N ILE A 573 10.29 -35.03 -20.94
CA ILE A 573 9.04 -34.60 -20.30
C ILE A 573 8.62 -35.73 -19.37
N LYS A 574 8.49 -35.45 -18.07
CA LYS A 574 8.10 -36.44 -17.08
C LYS A 574 7.03 -35.91 -16.13
N ASP A 575 6.14 -36.81 -15.72
CA ASP A 575 5.19 -36.52 -14.65
C ASP A 575 5.88 -36.52 -13.27
N LYS A 576 5.10 -36.18 -12.24
CA LYS A 576 5.58 -36.15 -10.86
C LYS A 576 6.04 -37.51 -10.32
N THR A 577 5.59 -38.61 -10.92
CA THR A 577 5.94 -39.96 -10.46
C THR A 577 7.22 -40.47 -11.11
N GLY A 578 7.57 -39.93 -12.29
CA GLY A 578 8.65 -40.43 -13.14
C GLY A 578 8.28 -41.69 -13.92
N GLY A 579 7.09 -42.28 -13.69
CA GLY A 579 6.63 -43.49 -14.38
C GLY A 579 6.02 -43.24 -15.75
N ASN A 580 5.74 -41.97 -16.09
CA ASN A 580 5.21 -41.57 -17.39
C ASN A 580 6.15 -40.53 -18.02
N THR A 581 6.81 -40.89 -19.10
CA THR A 581 7.88 -40.08 -19.71
C THR A 581 7.85 -40.08 -21.23
N ILE A 582 8.22 -38.96 -21.83
CA ILE A 582 8.58 -38.85 -23.25
C ILE A 582 10.01 -38.34 -23.30
N THR A 583 10.88 -39.06 -24.03
CA THR A 583 12.30 -38.71 -24.16
C THR A 583 12.71 -38.67 -25.62
N VAL A 584 13.39 -37.60 -25.99
CA VAL A 584 14.17 -37.48 -27.24
C VAL A 584 15.64 -37.55 -26.81
N ASP A 585 16.35 -38.61 -27.20
CA ASP A 585 17.66 -38.97 -26.60
C ASP A 585 18.86 -38.15 -27.11
N GLY A 586 18.61 -37.15 -27.97
CA GLY A 586 19.65 -36.34 -28.63
C GLY A 586 20.47 -37.10 -29.68
N LYS A 587 20.10 -38.34 -29.98
CA LYS A 587 20.66 -39.19 -31.04
C LYS A 587 19.55 -39.45 -32.05
N ASP A 588 19.09 -40.70 -32.17
CA ASP A 588 18.13 -41.15 -33.17
C ASP A 588 16.89 -41.80 -32.55
N THR A 589 16.70 -41.73 -31.22
CA THR A 589 15.61 -42.43 -30.52
C THR A 589 14.62 -41.47 -29.86
N ILE A 590 13.34 -41.68 -30.14
CA ILE A 590 12.23 -41.14 -29.35
C ILE A 590 11.58 -42.30 -28.60
N SER A 591 11.45 -42.17 -27.28
CA SER A 591 10.81 -43.19 -26.44
C SER A 591 9.65 -42.59 -25.64
N GLY A 592 8.55 -43.35 -25.56
CA GLY A 592 7.41 -43.06 -24.72
C GLY A 592 7.19 -44.21 -23.75
N VAL A 593 7.21 -43.92 -22.46
CA VAL A 593 6.95 -44.89 -21.39
C VAL A 593 5.71 -44.44 -20.63
N ALA A 594 4.77 -45.35 -20.43
CA ALA A 594 3.62 -45.12 -19.59
C ALA A 594 3.40 -46.35 -18.69
N SER A 595 3.04 -46.08 -17.44
CA SER A 595 2.80 -47.10 -16.43
C SER A 595 1.57 -47.99 -16.66
N LYS A 596 0.67 -47.60 -17.58
CA LYS A 596 -0.58 -48.33 -17.84
C LYS A 596 -0.99 -48.37 -19.31
N LYS A 597 -1.02 -47.21 -19.98
CA LYS A 597 -1.61 -47.08 -21.32
C LYS A 597 -0.92 -46.03 -22.17
N ILE A 598 -0.68 -46.35 -23.44
CA ILE A 598 -0.27 -45.41 -24.49
C ILE A 598 -1.36 -45.41 -25.57
N SER A 599 -1.83 -44.23 -26.00
CA SER A 599 -2.93 -44.11 -26.98
C SER A 599 -2.64 -43.02 -28.01
N LEU A 600 -2.62 -43.39 -29.28
CA LEU A 600 -2.56 -42.49 -30.43
C LEU A 600 -3.93 -42.50 -31.11
N ASN A 601 -4.62 -41.36 -31.20
CA ASN A 601 -6.03 -41.31 -31.66
C ASN A 601 -6.35 -39.98 -32.38
N ASN A 602 -7.11 -40.05 -33.49
CA ASN A 602 -7.57 -38.89 -34.25
C ASN A 602 -9.11 -38.81 -34.39
N GLY A 603 -9.85 -39.53 -33.55
CA GLY A 603 -11.31 -39.68 -33.54
C GLY A 603 -11.85 -40.77 -34.47
N LYS A 604 -11.09 -41.19 -35.51
CA LYS A 604 -11.53 -42.20 -36.51
C LYS A 604 -10.64 -43.44 -36.54
N SER A 605 -9.42 -43.34 -36.05
CA SER A 605 -8.46 -44.43 -36.02
C SER A 605 -7.60 -44.33 -34.76
N SER A 606 -7.08 -45.46 -34.29
CA SER A 606 -6.29 -45.51 -33.06
C SER A 606 -5.28 -46.65 -33.04
N ILE A 607 -4.18 -46.41 -32.33
CA ILE A 607 -3.23 -47.42 -31.85
C ILE A 607 -3.19 -47.30 -30.33
N VAL A 608 -3.49 -48.39 -29.62
CA VAL A 608 -3.54 -48.42 -28.16
C VAL A 608 -2.65 -49.56 -27.65
N ILE A 609 -1.73 -49.22 -26.75
CA ILE A 609 -0.98 -50.19 -25.95
C ILE A 609 -1.54 -50.09 -24.54
N GLU A 610 -2.16 -51.15 -24.02
CA GLU A 610 -2.72 -51.20 -22.67
C GLU A 610 -2.51 -52.61 -22.12
N ASP A 611 -1.99 -52.68 -20.89
CA ASP A 611 -1.54 -53.91 -20.27
C ASP A 611 -0.57 -54.67 -21.21
N GLU A 612 -0.88 -55.92 -21.58
CA GLU A 612 -0.07 -56.73 -22.50
C GLU A 612 -0.64 -56.78 -23.93
N THR A 613 -1.53 -55.84 -24.29
CA THR A 613 -2.24 -55.83 -25.58
C THR A 613 -1.92 -54.60 -26.42
N ILE A 614 -1.68 -54.81 -27.71
CA ILE A 614 -1.61 -53.76 -28.74
C ILE A 614 -2.84 -53.87 -29.64
N THR A 615 -3.69 -52.85 -29.65
CA THR A 615 -4.92 -52.77 -30.46
C THR A 615 -4.77 -51.71 -31.54
N ILE A 616 -4.95 -52.09 -32.81
CA ILE A 616 -4.96 -51.19 -33.96
C ILE A 616 -6.35 -51.20 -34.56
N HIS A 617 -7.04 -50.05 -34.55
CA HIS A 617 -8.40 -49.92 -35.07
C HIS A 617 -8.48 -48.78 -36.08
N ALA A 618 -8.91 -49.08 -37.31
CA ALA A 618 -9.12 -48.10 -38.36
C ALA A 618 -10.07 -48.67 -39.43
N LYS A 619 -10.71 -47.80 -40.22
CA LYS A 619 -11.51 -48.23 -41.37
C LYS A 619 -10.69 -49.02 -42.39
N ASN A 620 -9.44 -48.59 -42.62
CA ASN A 620 -8.49 -49.25 -43.50
C ASN A 620 -7.15 -49.35 -42.77
N ILE A 621 -6.56 -50.54 -42.73
CA ILE A 621 -5.21 -50.78 -42.22
C ILE A 621 -4.39 -51.31 -43.41
N LYS A 622 -3.37 -50.56 -43.83
CA LYS A 622 -2.45 -50.97 -44.90
C LYS A 622 -1.07 -51.19 -44.30
N ILE A 623 -0.55 -52.41 -44.43
CA ILE A 623 0.80 -52.79 -44.01
C ILE A 623 1.58 -53.13 -45.28
N THR A 624 2.75 -52.53 -45.46
CA THR A 624 3.61 -52.73 -46.64
C THR A 624 5.05 -52.83 -46.17
N GLY A 625 5.80 -53.81 -46.67
CA GLY A 625 7.23 -53.94 -46.45
C GLY A 625 7.95 -54.05 -47.79
N ASP A 626 9.04 -53.32 -47.97
CA ASP A 626 9.81 -53.31 -49.22
C ASP A 626 10.52 -54.65 -49.47
N THR A 627 10.83 -55.38 -48.40
CA THR A 627 11.48 -56.69 -48.46
C THR A 627 10.58 -57.80 -47.92
N ILE A 628 10.06 -57.64 -46.71
CA ILE A 628 9.25 -58.67 -46.05
C ILE A 628 8.27 -58.05 -45.05
N ILE A 629 7.09 -58.65 -44.93
CA ILE A 629 6.20 -58.49 -43.78
C ILE A 629 6.21 -59.84 -43.04
N SER A 630 6.68 -59.86 -41.80
CA SER A 630 6.73 -61.08 -40.97
C SER A 630 5.75 -60.94 -39.80
N MET A 631 4.87 -61.92 -39.62
CA MET A 631 3.95 -62.01 -38.49
C MET A 631 4.16 -63.36 -37.81
N GLY A 632 4.44 -63.36 -36.51
CA GLY A 632 4.68 -64.56 -35.72
C GLY A 632 4.06 -64.46 -34.34
N SER A 633 3.73 -65.62 -33.75
CA SER A 633 3.18 -65.74 -32.40
C SER A 633 3.93 -66.84 -31.66
N GLY A 634 4.35 -66.58 -30.42
CA GLY A 634 5.18 -67.51 -29.66
C GLY A 634 4.41 -68.73 -29.10
N LYS A 635 3.12 -68.57 -28.75
CA LYS A 635 2.32 -69.64 -28.12
C LYS A 635 0.92 -69.85 -28.71
N ALA A 636 0.26 -68.81 -29.22
CA ALA A 636 -1.19 -68.84 -29.51
C ALA A 636 -1.56 -68.85 -31.01
N GLY A 637 -0.60 -68.66 -31.92
CA GLY A 637 -0.85 -68.58 -33.37
C GLY A 637 -1.26 -67.18 -33.85
N VAL A 638 -1.59 -67.06 -35.14
CA VAL A 638 -2.09 -65.83 -35.79
C VAL A 638 -3.51 -66.12 -36.27
N GLU A 639 -4.50 -65.35 -35.81
CA GLU A 639 -5.91 -65.48 -36.20
C GLU A 639 -6.32 -64.36 -37.16
N LEU A 640 -6.99 -64.71 -38.25
CA LEU A 640 -7.56 -63.77 -39.23
C LEU A 640 -9.07 -64.03 -39.34
N SER A 641 -9.87 -63.27 -38.61
CA SER A 641 -11.33 -63.36 -38.61
C SER A 641 -11.95 -62.25 -39.47
N SER A 642 -12.82 -62.59 -40.43
CA SER A 642 -13.62 -61.63 -41.21
C SER A 642 -15.02 -62.16 -41.46
N GLU A 643 -16.03 -61.29 -41.42
CA GLU A 643 -17.40 -61.61 -41.87
C GLU A 643 -17.52 -61.70 -43.40
N ALA A 644 -16.48 -61.27 -44.12
CA ALA A 644 -16.39 -61.30 -45.57
C ALA A 644 -15.20 -62.18 -46.01
N ASN A 645 -14.53 -61.83 -47.11
CA ASN A 645 -13.49 -62.65 -47.71
C ASN A 645 -12.10 -62.29 -47.14
N VAL A 646 -11.32 -63.30 -46.75
CA VAL A 646 -9.86 -63.16 -46.61
C VAL A 646 -9.24 -63.55 -47.94
N ALA A 647 -8.93 -62.58 -48.79
CA ALA A 647 -8.35 -62.86 -50.12
C ALA A 647 -6.83 -63.04 -50.04
N ALA A 648 -6.30 -64.13 -50.61
CA ALA A 648 -4.87 -64.36 -50.77
C ALA A 648 -4.25 -63.48 -51.88
N VAL A 649 -2.99 -63.11 -51.67
CA VAL A 649 -2.13 -62.14 -52.38
C VAL A 649 -1.97 -62.40 -53.90
N SER A 650 -1.77 -61.34 -54.69
CA SER A 650 -1.35 -61.36 -56.11
C SER A 650 0.13 -61.79 -56.33
N GLY A 651 0.65 -62.67 -55.48
CA GLY A 651 2.06 -63.07 -55.43
C GLY A 651 2.37 -64.31 -56.29
N VAL A 652 3.65 -64.55 -56.56
CA VAL A 652 4.12 -65.67 -57.40
C VAL A 652 3.90 -67.05 -56.74
N THR A 653 3.98 -67.14 -55.41
CA THR A 653 3.80 -68.42 -54.68
C THR A 653 3.20 -68.17 -53.29
N VAL A 654 2.23 -68.99 -52.90
CA VAL A 654 1.68 -69.06 -51.53
C VAL A 654 2.10 -70.41 -50.94
N THR A 655 2.85 -70.40 -49.83
CA THR A 655 3.28 -71.62 -49.14
C THR A 655 2.65 -71.68 -47.75
N ALA A 656 1.89 -72.74 -47.47
CA ALA A 656 1.41 -73.07 -46.13
C ALA A 656 2.16 -74.32 -45.65
N SER A 657 2.80 -74.24 -44.49
CA SER A 657 3.55 -75.36 -43.91
C SER A 657 3.29 -75.43 -42.41
N GLY A 658 3.02 -76.63 -41.91
CA GLY A 658 2.84 -76.92 -40.49
C GLY A 658 3.64 -78.15 -40.13
N SER A 659 4.35 -78.14 -38.99
CA SER A 659 5.15 -79.29 -38.54
C SER A 659 4.30 -80.47 -38.05
N LYS A 660 3.02 -80.23 -37.76
CA LYS A 660 2.06 -81.24 -37.31
C LYS A 660 0.93 -81.45 -38.31
N GLU A 661 0.22 -80.39 -38.68
CA GLU A 661 -0.95 -80.46 -39.55
C GLU A 661 -1.18 -79.11 -40.26
N VAL A 662 -1.72 -79.16 -41.48
CA VAL A 662 -2.33 -78.01 -42.17
C VAL A 662 -3.79 -78.39 -42.45
N GLN A 663 -4.74 -77.71 -41.81
CA GLN A 663 -6.17 -77.99 -41.93
C GLN A 663 -6.87 -76.87 -42.71
N VAL A 664 -7.67 -77.24 -43.72
CA VAL A 664 -8.51 -76.32 -44.50
C VAL A 664 -9.95 -76.82 -44.44
N THR A 665 -10.85 -76.05 -43.81
CA THR A 665 -12.24 -76.45 -43.56
C THR A 665 -13.21 -75.36 -44.00
N GLY A 666 -14.27 -75.73 -44.69
CA GLY A 666 -15.37 -74.84 -45.08
C GLY A 666 -16.57 -75.64 -45.56
N LYS A 667 -17.74 -74.99 -45.75
CA LYS A 667 -18.91 -75.66 -46.35
C LYS A 667 -18.64 -76.12 -47.80
N GLU A 668 -17.83 -75.36 -48.52
CA GLU A 668 -17.30 -75.68 -49.85
C GLU A 668 -15.81 -75.31 -49.85
N THR A 669 -14.97 -76.15 -50.45
CA THR A 669 -13.53 -75.89 -50.61
C THR A 669 -13.15 -76.23 -52.05
N SER A 670 -12.56 -75.28 -52.76
CA SER A 670 -12.18 -75.42 -54.17
C SER A 670 -10.69 -75.11 -54.34
N ILE A 671 -9.99 -76.02 -55.03
CA ILE A 671 -8.58 -75.86 -55.42
C ILE A 671 -8.55 -76.02 -56.94
N SER A 672 -8.18 -74.96 -57.66
CA SER A 672 -8.13 -74.94 -59.12
C SER A 672 -6.85 -74.30 -59.63
N GLY A 673 -6.33 -74.82 -60.73
CA GLY A 673 -5.10 -74.36 -61.38
C GLY A 673 -4.86 -75.14 -62.67
N SER A 674 -3.99 -74.63 -63.55
CA SER A 674 -3.61 -75.35 -64.78
C SER A 674 -2.91 -76.68 -64.49
N LYS A 675 -2.29 -76.81 -63.32
CA LYS A 675 -1.73 -78.04 -62.77
C LYS A 675 -1.98 -78.06 -61.26
N VAL A 676 -2.58 -79.15 -60.76
CA VAL A 676 -2.72 -79.44 -59.33
C VAL A 676 -1.93 -80.71 -59.03
N SER A 677 -1.04 -80.67 -58.04
CA SER A 677 -0.25 -81.83 -57.60
C SER A 677 -0.38 -82.03 -56.10
N MET A 678 -0.70 -83.25 -55.67
CA MET A 678 -0.70 -83.67 -54.27
C MET A 678 0.34 -84.78 -54.11
N ASN A 679 1.36 -84.54 -53.27
CA ASN A 679 2.47 -85.47 -53.04
C ASN A 679 2.60 -85.70 -51.53
N GLY A 680 2.45 -86.95 -51.08
CA GLY A 680 2.69 -87.37 -49.70
C GLY A 680 3.77 -88.45 -49.65
N GLU A 681 4.63 -88.41 -48.63
CA GLU A 681 5.63 -89.48 -48.38
C GLU A 681 4.99 -90.74 -47.76
N GLY A 682 3.84 -90.57 -47.09
CA GLY A 682 3.03 -91.64 -46.51
C GLY A 682 1.68 -91.81 -47.22
N GLU A 683 0.64 -92.16 -46.46
CA GLU A 683 -0.71 -92.37 -47.00
C GLU A 683 -1.39 -91.05 -47.38
N THR A 684 -2.00 -91.00 -48.56
CA THR A 684 -2.88 -89.91 -49.01
C THR A 684 -4.32 -90.42 -49.02
N ILE A 685 -5.16 -89.92 -48.10
CA ILE A 685 -6.54 -90.37 -47.93
C ILE A 685 -7.50 -89.31 -48.49
N ILE A 686 -8.41 -89.71 -49.40
CA ILE A 686 -9.51 -88.87 -49.92
C ILE A 686 -10.83 -89.49 -49.51
N THR A 687 -11.62 -88.80 -48.69
CA THR A 687 -12.92 -89.28 -48.17
C THR A 687 -14.04 -88.29 -48.47
N GLY A 688 -15.16 -88.77 -49.02
CA GLY A 688 -16.34 -87.96 -49.33
C GLY A 688 -17.51 -88.80 -49.85
N GLY A 689 -18.73 -88.22 -49.92
CA GLY A 689 -19.92 -88.94 -50.39
C GLY A 689 -19.85 -89.38 -51.87
N LEU A 690 -19.38 -88.49 -52.76
CA LEU A 690 -19.10 -88.79 -54.17
C LEU A 690 -17.76 -88.14 -54.56
N VAL A 691 -16.83 -88.95 -55.07
CA VAL A 691 -15.53 -88.49 -55.58
C VAL A 691 -15.53 -88.67 -57.10
N LYS A 692 -15.33 -87.58 -57.86
CA LYS A 692 -15.18 -87.61 -59.32
C LYS A 692 -13.71 -87.33 -59.68
N LEU A 693 -13.08 -88.26 -60.39
CA LEU A 693 -11.71 -88.15 -60.89
C LEU A 693 -11.74 -88.14 -62.41
N ASN A 694 -11.06 -87.18 -63.06
CA ASN A 694 -10.96 -87.04 -64.52
C ASN A 694 -12.31 -86.92 -65.26
N SER A 695 -13.33 -86.30 -64.65
CA SER A 695 -14.65 -86.09 -65.26
C SER A 695 -14.73 -84.82 -66.08
#